data_AF-A0AB34H943-F1
#
_entry.id   AF-A0AB34H943-F1
#
_cell.length_a   1.000
_cell.length_b   1.000
_cell.length_c   1.000
_cell.angle_alpha   90.00
_cell.angle_beta   90.00
_cell.angle_gamma   90.00
#
_symmetry.space_group_name_H-M   'P 1'
#
loop_
_entity.id
_entity.type
_entity.pdbx_description
1 polymer ?
#
loop_
_entity_poly.entity_id
_entity_poly.type
_entity_poly.pdbx_seq_one_letter_code
_entity_poly.pdbx_strand_id
1 'polypeptide(L)'
;MMSYGERLEGRAVSPLPVCGGHMMRGAAFAYVPSPQVLHRIPGTSAYAFPSLGPVALAEQGCPYGEVLEHHDPLPAKLAQEDEQKPEPGLAQKLRRAGLTLLKVPLMLVFLYLFVCSLDVLSSAFQLAGGKVAGDIFKDNAILSNPVAALVVGILVTVLVQSSSTSTSIVVSMVSSGLLEVSSAIPIIMGSNIGTSVTNTIVALMQAGDRTDFRRAFAGATVHDCFNWLSVLVLLPLEAATGYLHHITRLVVASFNIHGGRNAPDLLKIITEPFTKLIIQLDKSVITSIATGDESLRNHSLIRIWCHPNPTEVPSRRPRAEANTSWMLGNATMEKCGHIFVDTGLPDLAVGLILLAGSLVLLCTCLILLVKMLNSLLKGQVAKVIQKVINTDFPTPFTWATGYFAMVVGAGMTFVVQSSSVFTSAITPLIGLGVISLERAYPLTLGANIGTTTTAILAALASPREKLSSAFQIALCHFFFNISGILLWYPVPCTRLPICMAEALGKRTAKYRWFAVLYLLLCFLLLPSLVFGISMAGWQAMVGVGTPFGALLAFVVLVSMLQSRSPGRLPKWLQTWDFLPRWMHSLQPLDHLITRATLCCARPEPRSPPLPARVFLEELPPATPSPRLAMPSHHNATHL
;
A
#
# COMPACT_ATOMS: atom_id res chain seq x y z
N MET A 1 40.25 37.54 39.28
CA MET A 1 40.70 37.82 40.65
C MET A 1 40.32 36.59 41.48
N MET A 2 41.33 35.94 42.06
CA MET A 2 41.32 34.68 42.83
C MET A 2 41.05 33.36 42.08
N SER A 3 41.83 32.37 42.51
CA SER A 3 42.34 31.19 41.83
C SER A 3 42.47 30.06 42.85
N TYR A 4 42.56 28.81 42.36
CA TYR A 4 42.99 27.58 43.05
C TYR A 4 42.04 27.04 44.15
N GLY A 5 41.89 25.72 44.37
CA GLY A 5 42.55 24.55 43.79
C GLY A 5 42.15 23.26 44.53
N GLU A 6 42.34 22.14 43.83
CA GLU A 6 42.68 20.78 44.30
C GLU A 6 41.74 19.91 45.19
N ARG A 7 41.24 18.83 44.54
CA ARG A 7 41.51 17.39 44.81
C ARG A 7 41.79 16.94 46.26
N LEU A 8 41.03 15.95 46.76
CA LEU A 8 41.39 14.51 46.91
C LEU A 8 40.41 13.74 47.82
N GLU A 9 40.08 12.52 47.37
CA GLU A 9 39.89 11.24 48.10
C GLU A 9 38.90 11.06 49.28
N GLY A 10 38.22 9.90 49.27
CA GLY A 10 37.82 9.22 50.51
C GLY A 10 36.52 8.41 50.46
N ARG A 11 36.64 7.07 50.47
CA ARG A 11 35.58 6.07 50.62
C ARG A 11 34.82 6.16 51.96
N ALA A 12 33.60 5.58 51.99
CA ALA A 12 33.17 4.48 52.90
C ALA A 12 31.86 4.69 53.71
N VAL A 13 30.94 3.73 53.52
CA VAL A 13 30.21 2.93 54.55
C VAL A 13 28.89 3.45 55.18
N SER A 14 27.78 2.78 54.77
CA SER A 14 26.74 2.00 55.52
C SER A 14 25.91 2.68 56.65
N PRO A 15 24.69 2.19 57.07
CA PRO A 15 24.38 0.81 57.49
C PRO A 15 23.03 0.17 57.06
N LEU A 16 23.00 -1.16 57.23
CA LEU A 16 21.89 -2.15 57.19
C LEU A 16 20.85 -1.98 58.33
N PRO A 17 19.75 -2.77 58.36
CA PRO A 17 19.75 -4.01 59.18
C PRO A 17 18.99 -5.25 58.62
N VAL A 18 19.70 -6.40 58.66
CA VAL A 18 19.42 -7.76 59.24
C VAL A 18 18.01 -8.39 59.32
N CYS A 19 17.89 -9.62 58.77
CA CYS A 19 17.44 -10.92 59.37
C CYS A 19 17.07 -11.90 58.21
N GLY A 20 17.43 -13.18 58.11
CA GLY A 20 18.16 -14.17 58.91
C GLY A 20 17.82 -15.57 58.36
N GLY A 21 18.76 -16.53 58.38
CA GLY A 21 18.42 -17.96 58.49
C GLY A 21 18.75 -18.94 57.35
N HIS A 22 19.82 -19.70 57.57
CA HIS A 22 20.09 -21.10 57.16
C HIS A 22 20.52 -21.47 55.73
N MET A 23 21.80 -21.89 55.65
CA MET A 23 22.48 -22.55 54.53
C MET A 23 22.97 -23.92 55.02
N MET A 24 22.66 -25.00 54.30
CA MET A 24 23.29 -26.32 54.46
C MET A 24 24.48 -26.45 53.51
N ARG A 25 25.57 -27.05 54.02
CA ARG A 25 26.90 -27.22 53.40
C ARG A 25 26.93 -28.34 52.35
N GLY A 26 27.73 -28.11 51.30
CA GLY A 26 28.90 -28.95 51.00
C GLY A 26 28.88 -29.85 49.76
N ALA A 27 29.69 -29.51 48.74
CA ALA A 27 30.85 -30.30 48.30
C ALA A 27 31.64 -29.55 47.22
N ALA A 28 32.94 -29.83 47.15
CA ALA A 28 34.00 -28.96 46.66
C ALA A 28 34.50 -29.27 45.23
N PHE A 29 34.99 -28.21 44.57
CA PHE A 29 36.14 -28.06 43.65
C PHE A 29 36.59 -29.21 42.73
N ALA A 30 36.83 -28.88 41.45
CA ALA A 30 38.17 -28.93 40.84
C ALA A 30 38.25 -28.16 39.50
N TYR A 31 39.27 -27.30 39.39
CA TYR A 31 39.72 -26.57 38.21
C TYR A 31 41.19 -26.91 38.02
N VAL A 32 41.62 -27.43 36.85
CA VAL A 32 42.98 -27.27 36.30
C VAL A 32 42.98 -27.63 34.78
N PRO A 33 44.03 -27.33 33.97
CA PRO A 33 43.90 -26.50 32.77
C PRO A 33 44.33 -27.22 31.46
N SER A 34 44.25 -26.49 30.35
CA SER A 34 44.72 -26.82 28.98
C SER A 34 46.21 -27.28 28.91
N PRO A 35 46.78 -27.84 27.81
CA PRO A 35 46.95 -27.04 26.57
C PRO A 35 47.18 -27.77 25.19
N GLN A 36 47.16 -26.92 24.14
CA GLN A 36 47.89 -26.96 22.84
C GLN A 36 47.35 -27.72 21.60
N VAL A 37 46.98 -26.89 20.62
CA VAL A 37 47.48 -26.82 19.22
C VAL A 37 47.30 -28.04 18.30
N LEU A 38 46.45 -27.89 17.26
CA LEU A 38 46.87 -28.17 15.89
C LEU A 38 46.07 -27.36 14.86
N HIS A 39 46.71 -27.16 13.71
CA HIS A 39 46.52 -26.13 12.70
C HIS A 39 45.17 -26.07 11.96
N ARG A 40 44.85 -24.82 11.56
CA ARG A 40 43.81 -24.34 10.63
C ARG A 40 44.15 -24.69 9.17
N ILE A 41 43.19 -25.19 8.37
CA ILE A 41 42.98 -24.86 6.93
C ILE A 41 41.46 -24.93 6.60
N PRO A 42 40.89 -24.03 5.76
CA PRO A 42 39.47 -23.66 5.77
C PRO A 42 38.65 -24.23 4.59
N GLY A 43 37.34 -24.42 4.80
CA GLY A 43 36.38 -24.63 3.72
C GLY A 43 35.12 -25.36 4.18
N THR A 44 33.95 -24.78 3.89
CA THR A 44 32.57 -25.28 4.12
C THR A 44 31.99 -25.06 5.53
N SER A 45 31.14 -24.05 5.67
CA SER A 45 30.26 -23.89 6.83
C SER A 45 29.01 -24.74 6.59
N ALA A 46 28.98 -25.91 7.23
CA ALA A 46 27.78 -26.72 7.37
C ALA A 46 26.94 -26.21 8.56
N TYR A 47 25.63 -26.19 8.35
CA TYR A 47 24.59 -25.87 9.32
C TYR A 47 24.75 -26.68 10.62
N ALA A 48 24.78 -26.00 11.76
CA ALA A 48 24.71 -26.62 13.08
C ALA A 48 23.25 -26.73 13.54
N PHE A 49 22.79 -27.98 13.72
CA PHE A 49 21.58 -28.33 14.46
C PHE A 49 21.74 -28.01 15.96
N PRO A 50 20.74 -27.45 16.65
CA PRO A 50 20.68 -27.52 18.11
C PRO A 50 20.07 -28.86 18.54
N SER A 51 20.76 -29.49 19.47
CA SER A 51 20.49 -30.75 20.16
C SER A 51 19.20 -30.75 21.00
N LEU A 52 18.59 -31.94 21.09
CA LEU A 52 17.44 -32.33 21.90
C LEU A 52 17.43 -31.76 23.34
N GLY A 53 16.24 -31.28 23.75
CA GLY A 53 15.81 -31.13 25.15
C GLY A 53 14.48 -31.86 25.38
N PRO A 54 14.11 -32.23 26.63
CA PRO A 54 13.16 -33.31 26.91
C PRO A 54 11.67 -32.93 26.73
N VAL A 55 10.91 -33.94 26.29
CA VAL A 55 9.46 -33.95 26.05
C VAL A 55 8.70 -34.00 27.38
N ALA A 56 7.77 -33.08 27.58
CA ALA A 56 6.74 -33.16 28.62
C ALA A 56 5.48 -33.86 28.06
N LEU A 57 4.98 -34.86 28.78
CA LEU A 57 3.75 -35.61 28.51
C LEU A 57 2.51 -34.73 28.75
N ALA A 58 1.57 -34.72 27.80
CA ALA A 58 0.24 -34.12 27.95
C ALA A 58 -0.80 -35.23 28.19
N GLU A 59 -1.58 -35.08 29.27
CA GLU A 59 -2.75 -35.91 29.58
C GLU A 59 -3.95 -35.56 28.68
N GLN A 60 -4.78 -36.57 28.43
CA GLN A 60 -6.01 -36.52 27.64
C GLN A 60 -7.20 -36.00 28.47
N GLY A 61 -8.05 -35.15 27.86
CA GLY A 61 -9.38 -34.85 28.38
C GLY A 61 -10.12 -33.78 27.55
N CYS A 62 -11.22 -34.19 26.91
CA CYS A 62 -12.30 -33.34 26.39
C CYS A 62 -13.61 -33.94 26.94
N PRO A 63 -14.69 -33.18 27.22
CA PRO A 63 -15.34 -32.38 26.16
C PRO A 63 -16.10 -31.08 26.59
N TYR A 64 -16.47 -30.29 25.58
CA TYR A 64 -17.45 -29.17 25.55
C TYR A 64 -17.24 -27.95 26.49
N GLY A 65 -16.78 -26.84 25.90
CA GLY A 65 -16.79 -25.50 26.50
C GLY A 65 -16.30 -24.47 25.48
N GLU A 66 -16.83 -23.25 25.55
CA GLU A 66 -16.55 -22.11 24.67
C GLU A 66 -15.05 -21.94 24.37
N VAL A 67 -14.72 -21.57 23.12
CA VAL A 67 -13.35 -21.21 22.71
C VAL A 67 -13.00 -19.87 23.35
N LEU A 68 -12.57 -19.92 24.60
CA LEU A 68 -11.78 -18.87 25.22
C LEU A 68 -10.40 -18.94 24.56
N GLU A 69 -10.09 -18.00 23.68
CA GLU A 69 -8.75 -17.89 23.09
C GLU A 69 -7.74 -17.76 24.22
N HIS A 70 -6.91 -18.80 24.39
CA HIS A 70 -5.78 -18.73 25.30
C HIS A 70 -4.75 -17.80 24.66
N HIS A 71 -4.65 -16.58 25.21
CA HIS A 71 -3.57 -15.66 24.93
C HIS A 71 -2.25 -16.33 25.33
N ASP A 72 -1.58 -16.98 24.37
CA ASP A 72 -0.15 -17.18 24.49
C ASP A 72 0.50 -15.79 24.64
N PRO A 73 1.44 -15.59 25.59
CA PRO A 73 2.14 -14.32 25.73
C PRO A 73 3.06 -14.11 24.51
N LEU A 74 2.46 -13.52 23.48
CA LEU A 74 3.06 -13.06 22.24
C LEU A 74 4.13 -11.94 22.39
N PRO A 75 4.35 -11.25 23.55
CA PRO A 75 5.50 -10.36 23.67
C PRO A 75 6.84 -11.08 23.51
N ALA A 76 6.91 -12.39 23.76
CA ALA A 76 8.18 -13.12 23.84
C ALA A 76 8.89 -13.28 22.49
N LYS A 77 8.16 -13.51 21.37
CA LYS A 77 8.79 -13.74 20.06
C LYS A 77 9.36 -12.47 19.42
N LEU A 78 8.74 -11.31 19.65
CA LEU A 78 9.28 -10.01 19.23
C LEU A 78 10.33 -9.45 20.20
N ALA A 79 10.31 -9.86 21.46
CA ALA A 79 11.31 -9.46 22.46
C ALA A 79 12.60 -10.29 22.38
N GLN A 80 12.52 -11.61 22.14
CA GLN A 80 13.71 -12.47 22.11
C GLN A 80 14.67 -12.19 20.96
N GLU A 81 14.18 -11.74 19.79
CA GLU A 81 15.09 -11.38 18.69
C GLU A 81 15.78 -10.01 18.87
N ASP A 82 15.27 -9.13 19.74
CA ASP A 82 15.81 -7.78 19.97
C ASP A 82 16.68 -7.72 21.25
N GLU A 83 16.44 -8.60 22.25
CA GLU A 83 17.23 -8.66 23.50
C GLU A 83 18.60 -9.36 23.36
N GLN A 84 18.86 -10.06 22.24
CA GLN A 84 20.12 -10.80 22.06
C GLN A 84 21.20 -10.03 21.29
N LYS A 85 21.11 -8.69 21.24
CA LYS A 85 22.17 -7.81 20.72
C LYS A 85 22.86 -7.06 21.86
N PRO A 86 24.20 -7.05 21.91
CA PRO A 86 24.93 -6.26 22.91
C PRO A 86 24.53 -4.77 22.81
N GLU A 87 24.35 -4.13 23.97
CA GLU A 87 24.07 -2.69 24.11
C GLU A 87 25.03 -1.89 23.21
N PRO A 88 24.53 -1.16 22.20
CA PRO A 88 25.41 -0.46 21.28
C PRO A 88 26.12 0.68 22.00
N GLY A 89 27.44 0.78 21.83
CA GLY A 89 28.23 1.87 22.42
C GLY A 89 27.76 3.26 21.98
N LEU A 90 28.06 4.29 22.78
CA LEU A 90 27.63 5.69 22.54
C LEU A 90 27.95 6.18 21.11
N ALA A 91 29.12 5.83 20.58
CA ALA A 91 29.52 6.16 19.21
C ALA A 91 28.63 5.49 18.14
N GLN A 92 28.16 4.26 18.39
CA GLN A 92 27.27 3.55 17.48
C GLN A 92 25.83 4.09 17.55
N LYS A 93 25.37 4.50 18.76
CA LYS A 93 24.09 5.22 18.94
C LYS A 93 24.12 6.58 18.22
N LEU A 94 25.18 7.37 18.40
CA LEU A 94 25.38 8.65 17.70
C LEU A 94 25.47 8.47 16.18
N ARG A 95 26.21 7.47 15.69
CA ARG A 95 26.30 7.18 14.25
C ARG A 95 24.95 6.76 13.65
N ARG A 96 24.16 5.93 14.36
CA ARG A 96 22.79 5.57 13.92
C ARG A 96 21.84 6.76 13.93
N ALA A 97 21.92 7.61 14.95
CA ALA A 97 21.13 8.85 15.03
C ALA A 97 21.50 9.80 13.88
N GLY A 98 22.79 10.03 13.63
CA GLY A 98 23.28 10.86 12.53
C GLY A 98 22.88 10.33 11.15
N LEU A 99 23.00 9.02 10.91
CA LEU A 99 22.52 8.37 9.67
C LEU A 99 21.00 8.49 9.49
N THR A 100 20.23 8.50 10.58
CA THR A 100 18.77 8.67 10.53
C THR A 100 18.42 10.14 10.25
N LEU A 101 19.14 11.07 10.86
CA LEU A 101 18.98 12.50 10.64
C LEU A 101 19.31 12.89 9.20
N LEU A 102 20.34 12.29 8.59
CA LEU A 102 20.74 12.51 7.19
C LEU A 102 19.69 12.02 6.17
N LYS A 103 18.86 11.04 6.53
CA LYS A 103 17.79 10.55 5.65
C LYS A 103 16.68 11.59 5.43
N VAL A 104 16.44 12.48 6.39
CA VAL A 104 15.41 13.52 6.28
C VAL A 104 15.70 14.53 5.14
N PRO A 105 16.87 15.20 5.07
CA PRO A 105 17.18 16.07 3.95
C PRO A 105 17.29 15.29 2.63
N LEU A 106 17.79 14.06 2.65
CA LEU A 106 17.82 13.20 1.46
C LEU A 106 16.39 12.89 0.94
N MET A 107 15.41 12.76 1.84
CA MET A 107 13.99 12.60 1.49
C MET A 107 13.45 13.83 0.78
N LEU A 108 13.78 15.03 1.28
CA LEU A 108 13.38 16.28 0.64
C LEU A 108 14.01 16.43 -0.75
N VAL A 109 15.26 15.99 -0.94
CA VAL A 109 15.92 15.98 -2.26
C VAL A 109 15.20 15.05 -3.23
N PHE A 110 14.89 13.81 -2.84
CA PHE A 110 14.14 12.91 -3.71
C PHE A 110 12.71 13.38 -3.98
N LEU A 111 12.07 14.04 -3.01
CA LEU A 111 10.77 14.69 -3.22
C LEU A 111 10.89 15.83 -4.24
N TYR A 112 11.91 16.68 -4.14
CA TYR A 112 12.16 17.74 -5.11
C TYR A 112 12.39 17.19 -6.52
N LEU A 113 13.23 16.15 -6.67
CA LEU A 113 13.47 15.48 -7.96
C LEU A 113 12.20 14.83 -8.51
N PHE A 114 11.36 14.25 -7.63
CA PHE A 114 10.06 13.73 -8.00
C PHE A 114 9.16 14.84 -8.58
N VAL A 115 9.01 15.98 -7.90
CA VAL A 115 8.19 17.09 -8.40
C VAL A 115 8.76 17.65 -9.71
N CYS A 116 10.08 17.77 -9.84
CA CYS A 116 10.71 18.16 -11.12
C CYS A 116 10.40 17.18 -12.25
N SER A 117 10.42 15.86 -11.97
CA SER A 117 10.09 14.85 -12.97
C SER A 117 8.66 14.97 -13.49
N LEU A 118 7.71 15.44 -12.68
CA LEU A 118 6.32 15.66 -13.09
C LEU A 118 6.17 16.82 -14.09
N ASP A 119 6.89 17.92 -13.89
CA ASP A 119 6.85 19.06 -14.83
C ASP A 119 7.53 18.70 -16.17
N VAL A 120 8.63 17.92 -16.13
CA VAL A 120 9.24 17.35 -17.34
C VAL A 120 8.29 16.36 -18.03
N LEU A 121 7.63 15.49 -17.27
CA LEU A 121 6.66 14.51 -17.79
C LEU A 121 5.47 15.22 -18.46
N SER A 122 4.94 16.27 -17.85
CA SER A 122 3.89 17.11 -18.45
C SER A 122 4.34 17.73 -19.77
N SER A 123 5.56 18.27 -19.83
CA SER A 123 6.14 18.83 -21.05
C SER A 123 6.36 17.76 -22.12
N ALA A 124 6.81 16.56 -21.73
CA ALA A 124 6.98 15.42 -22.61
C ALA A 124 5.64 14.96 -23.22
N PHE A 125 4.57 14.94 -22.42
CA PHE A 125 3.22 14.64 -22.89
C PHE A 125 2.69 15.69 -23.88
N GLN A 126 2.90 16.98 -23.60
CA GLN A 126 2.55 18.04 -24.56
C GLN A 126 3.30 17.89 -25.88
N LEU A 127 4.55 17.45 -25.83
CA LEU A 127 5.40 17.33 -27.01
C LEU A 127 5.13 16.05 -27.82
N ALA A 128 4.96 14.92 -27.15
CA ALA A 128 4.65 13.63 -27.78
C ALA A 128 3.18 13.54 -28.22
N GLY A 129 2.27 14.17 -27.47
CA GLY A 129 0.83 14.11 -27.68
C GLY A 129 0.23 15.35 -28.32
N GLY A 130 0.84 16.54 -28.27
CA GLY A 130 0.17 17.79 -28.65
C GLY A 130 -0.38 17.85 -30.09
N LYS A 131 0.32 17.23 -31.06
CA LYS A 131 -0.14 17.17 -32.47
C LYS A 131 -1.17 16.06 -32.72
N VAL A 132 -1.09 14.96 -31.97
CA VAL A 132 -1.94 13.75 -32.12
C VAL A 132 -3.20 13.83 -31.25
N ALA A 133 -3.12 14.50 -30.10
CA ALA A 133 -4.22 14.68 -29.16
C ALA A 133 -5.35 15.49 -29.79
N GLY A 134 -5.04 16.52 -30.56
CA GLY A 134 -6.04 17.29 -31.31
C GLY A 134 -6.86 16.45 -32.29
N ASP A 135 -6.29 15.35 -32.81
CA ASP A 135 -6.97 14.39 -33.69
C ASP A 135 -7.68 13.27 -32.91
N ILE A 136 -7.07 12.75 -31.82
CA ILE A 136 -7.71 11.74 -30.96
C ILE A 136 -8.95 12.30 -30.23
N PHE A 137 -8.94 13.58 -29.85
CA PHE A 137 -10.11 14.22 -29.23
C PHE A 137 -11.31 14.38 -30.18
N LYS A 138 -11.11 14.23 -31.49
CA LYS A 138 -12.22 14.22 -32.47
C LYS A 138 -12.88 12.85 -32.59
N ASP A 139 -12.16 11.75 -32.30
CA ASP A 139 -12.62 10.37 -32.50
C ASP A 139 -12.77 9.60 -31.16
N ASN A 140 -13.61 10.09 -30.26
CA ASN A 140 -13.71 9.60 -28.88
C ASN A 140 -14.72 8.44 -28.68
N ALA A 141 -14.33 7.21 -29.04
CA ALA A 141 -15.09 6.01 -28.63
C ALA A 141 -14.51 5.28 -27.39
N ILE A 142 -13.20 5.40 -27.15
CA ILE A 142 -12.49 4.57 -26.16
C ILE A 142 -12.39 5.26 -24.78
N LEU A 143 -12.05 6.55 -24.75
CA LEU A 143 -11.86 7.33 -23.51
C LEU A 143 -13.16 7.99 -22.99
N SER A 144 -14.23 7.96 -23.79
CA SER A 144 -15.58 8.40 -23.39
C SER A 144 -16.30 7.36 -22.53
N ASN A 145 -15.84 6.10 -22.55
CA ASN A 145 -16.44 5.04 -21.75
C ASN A 145 -15.83 5.01 -20.34
N PRO A 146 -16.61 5.34 -19.28
CA PRO A 146 -16.09 5.45 -17.91
C PRO A 146 -15.60 4.10 -17.36
N VAL A 147 -16.16 2.97 -17.81
CA VAL A 147 -15.73 1.64 -17.36
C VAL A 147 -14.40 1.26 -18.01
N ALA A 148 -14.20 1.59 -19.29
CA ALA A 148 -12.90 1.40 -19.94
C ALA A 148 -11.81 2.25 -19.25
N ALA A 149 -12.12 3.52 -18.96
CA ALA A 149 -11.24 4.42 -18.23
C ALA A 149 -10.89 3.90 -16.82
N LEU A 150 -11.87 3.36 -16.08
CA LEU A 150 -11.62 2.68 -14.80
C LEU A 150 -10.60 1.56 -14.94
N VAL A 151 -10.79 0.66 -15.91
CA VAL A 151 -9.88 -0.48 -16.10
C VAL A 151 -8.48 -0.02 -16.49
N VAL A 152 -8.34 0.98 -17.35
CA VAL A 152 -7.04 1.58 -17.68
C VAL A 152 -6.34 2.04 -16.40
N GLY A 153 -7.04 2.69 -15.47
CA GLY A 153 -6.50 3.09 -14.18
C GLY A 153 -6.00 1.92 -13.32
N ILE A 154 -6.77 0.83 -13.27
CA ILE A 154 -6.39 -0.41 -12.57
C ILE A 154 -5.11 -0.98 -13.20
N LEU A 155 -5.10 -1.20 -14.50
CA LEU A 155 -3.98 -1.85 -15.20
C LEU A 155 -2.71 -1.01 -15.14
N VAL A 156 -2.80 0.31 -15.35
CA VAL A 156 -1.64 1.22 -15.22
C VAL A 156 -1.07 1.12 -13.81
N THR A 157 -1.91 1.09 -12.78
CA THR A 157 -1.43 0.99 -11.41
C THR A 157 -0.85 -0.38 -11.09
N VAL A 158 -1.42 -1.46 -11.63
CA VAL A 158 -0.87 -2.82 -11.48
C VAL A 158 0.50 -2.92 -12.16
N LEU A 159 0.69 -2.30 -13.32
CA LEU A 159 1.97 -2.30 -14.04
C LEU A 159 3.02 -1.45 -13.32
N VAL A 160 2.63 -0.24 -12.91
CA VAL A 160 3.52 0.72 -12.24
C VAL A 160 3.76 0.36 -10.77
N GLN A 161 2.89 -0.45 -10.16
CA GLN A 161 2.88 -0.83 -8.74
C GLN A 161 2.80 0.37 -7.77
N SER A 162 2.35 1.53 -8.25
CA SER A 162 2.20 2.74 -7.46
C SER A 162 1.00 3.56 -7.95
N SER A 163 0.00 3.69 -7.09
CA SER A 163 -1.18 4.52 -7.36
C SER A 163 -0.87 6.01 -7.28
N SER A 164 0.06 6.42 -6.40
CA SER A 164 0.56 7.81 -6.36
C SER A 164 1.23 8.21 -7.68
N THR A 165 2.06 7.33 -8.25
CA THR A 165 2.67 7.56 -9.57
C THR A 165 1.61 7.59 -10.65
N SER A 166 0.73 6.59 -10.69
CA SER A 166 -0.31 6.49 -11.72
C SER A 166 -1.24 7.70 -11.70
N THR A 167 -1.65 8.14 -10.51
CA THR A 167 -2.43 9.37 -10.31
C THR A 167 -1.66 10.61 -10.77
N SER A 168 -0.36 10.72 -10.46
CA SER A 168 0.45 11.87 -10.89
C SER A 168 0.64 11.94 -12.40
N ILE A 169 0.74 10.78 -13.07
CA ILE A 169 0.73 10.67 -14.53
C ILE A 169 -0.60 11.19 -15.07
N VAL A 170 -1.74 10.76 -14.53
CA VAL A 170 -3.08 11.22 -14.96
C VAL A 170 -3.25 12.72 -14.74
N VAL A 171 -2.82 13.25 -13.59
CA VAL A 171 -2.83 14.70 -13.31
C VAL A 171 -1.97 15.45 -14.34
N SER A 172 -0.79 14.92 -14.70
CA SER A 172 0.08 15.50 -15.73
C SER A 172 -0.53 15.44 -17.13
N MET A 173 -1.28 14.38 -17.45
CA MET A 173 -2.02 14.25 -18.72
C MET A 173 -3.18 15.26 -18.82
N VAL A 174 -3.89 15.52 -17.71
CA VAL A 174 -4.95 16.55 -17.66
C VAL A 174 -4.34 17.95 -17.74
N SER A 175 -3.21 18.15 -17.06
CA SER A 175 -2.42 19.39 -17.09
C SER A 175 -1.85 19.72 -18.47
N SER A 176 -1.47 18.69 -19.25
CA SER A 176 -1.03 18.84 -20.64
C SER A 176 -2.18 18.98 -21.64
N GLY A 177 -3.43 18.86 -21.20
CA GLY A 177 -4.60 18.90 -22.07
C GLY A 177 -4.81 17.63 -22.90
N LEU A 178 -4.10 16.54 -22.60
CA LEU A 178 -4.28 15.23 -23.24
C LEU A 178 -5.48 14.44 -22.71
N LEU A 179 -5.97 14.77 -21.52
CA LEU A 179 -7.18 14.18 -20.95
C LEU A 179 -8.08 15.26 -20.38
N GLU A 180 -9.39 15.09 -20.58
CA GLU A 180 -10.38 15.88 -19.88
C GLU A 180 -10.60 15.38 -18.45
N VAL A 181 -11.09 16.28 -17.58
CA VAL A 181 -11.36 15.96 -16.18
C VAL A 181 -12.40 14.83 -16.07
N SER A 182 -13.46 14.88 -16.87
CA SER A 182 -14.53 13.87 -16.92
C SER A 182 -13.98 12.46 -17.18
N SER A 183 -13.13 12.29 -18.20
CA SER A 183 -12.49 11.01 -18.53
C SER A 183 -11.43 10.59 -17.52
N ALA A 184 -10.78 11.53 -16.83
CA ALA A 184 -9.75 11.23 -15.84
C ALA A 184 -10.31 10.73 -14.49
N ILE A 185 -11.54 11.12 -14.11
CA ILE A 185 -12.15 10.70 -12.84
C ILE A 185 -12.23 9.17 -12.68
N PRO A 186 -12.77 8.41 -13.66
CA PRO A 186 -12.77 6.95 -13.56
C PRO A 186 -11.36 6.35 -13.54
N ILE A 187 -10.38 6.93 -14.25
CA ILE A 187 -8.99 6.46 -14.21
C ILE A 187 -8.42 6.58 -12.79
N ILE A 188 -8.69 7.68 -12.09
CA ILE A 188 -8.29 7.87 -10.68
C ILE A 188 -8.95 6.83 -9.77
N MET A 189 -10.26 6.58 -9.94
CA MET A 189 -10.95 5.53 -9.19
C MET A 189 -10.30 4.15 -9.39
N GLY A 190 -9.93 3.83 -10.63
CA GLY A 190 -9.26 2.58 -10.98
C GLY A 190 -7.84 2.50 -10.42
N SER A 191 -7.12 3.63 -10.42
CA SER A 191 -5.78 3.70 -9.83
C SER A 191 -5.80 3.37 -8.34
N ASN A 192 -6.83 3.80 -7.62
CA ASN A 192 -6.95 3.49 -6.21
C ASN A 192 -7.17 1.98 -5.95
N ILE A 193 -8.00 1.32 -6.78
CA ILE A 193 -8.18 -0.15 -6.74
C ILE A 193 -6.83 -0.86 -6.94
N GLY A 194 -6.03 -0.46 -7.94
CA GLY A 194 -4.78 -1.16 -8.29
C GLY A 194 -3.70 -1.18 -7.20
N THR A 195 -3.74 -0.26 -6.23
CA THR A 195 -2.76 -0.13 -5.11
C THR A 195 -2.55 -1.42 -4.30
N SER A 196 -3.57 -2.28 -4.30
CA SER A 196 -3.70 -3.45 -3.43
C SER A 196 -2.84 -4.66 -3.78
N VAL A 197 -2.32 -4.73 -5.01
CA VAL A 197 -1.51 -5.88 -5.46
C VAL A 197 -0.29 -6.08 -4.58
N THR A 198 0.41 -5.00 -4.24
CA THR A 198 1.63 -5.04 -3.43
C THR A 198 1.38 -5.62 -2.03
N ASN A 199 0.31 -5.18 -1.35
CA ASN A 199 -0.04 -5.69 -0.01
C ASN A 199 -0.35 -7.18 -0.04
N THR A 200 -1.04 -7.63 -1.08
CA THR A 200 -1.41 -9.05 -1.24
C THR A 200 -0.18 -9.92 -1.49
N ILE A 201 0.81 -9.42 -2.23
CA ILE A 201 2.12 -10.07 -2.39
C ILE A 201 2.85 -10.16 -1.04
N VAL A 202 2.81 -9.12 -0.21
CA VAL A 202 3.42 -9.14 1.13
C VAL A 202 2.71 -10.14 2.04
N ALA A 203 1.38 -10.26 1.96
CA ALA A 203 0.65 -11.28 2.71
C ALA A 203 1.05 -12.70 2.30
N LEU A 204 1.33 -12.95 1.02
CA LEU A 204 1.84 -14.23 0.53
C LEU A 204 3.19 -14.63 1.14
N MET A 205 4.02 -13.65 1.56
CA MET A 205 5.29 -13.94 2.24
C MET A 205 5.09 -14.57 3.62
N GLN A 206 3.93 -14.37 4.24
CA GLN A 206 3.55 -15.00 5.52
C GLN A 206 2.74 -16.28 5.33
N ALA A 207 2.71 -16.83 4.11
CA ALA A 207 1.95 -18.04 3.85
C ALA A 207 2.45 -19.24 4.67
N GLY A 208 3.66 -19.23 5.23
CA GLY A 208 4.23 -20.33 6.03
C GLY A 208 3.27 -20.86 7.10
N ASP A 209 2.74 -19.98 7.95
CA ASP A 209 1.76 -20.31 8.99
C ASP A 209 0.32 -19.98 8.55
N ARG A 210 -0.63 -20.89 8.82
CA ARG A 210 -2.03 -20.70 8.38
C ARG A 210 -2.73 -19.58 9.14
N THR A 211 -2.45 -19.41 10.42
CA THR A 211 -3.08 -18.37 11.25
C THR A 211 -2.54 -16.99 10.91
N ASP A 212 -1.22 -16.88 10.72
CA ASP A 212 -0.60 -15.63 10.28
C ASP A 212 -1.06 -15.26 8.88
N PHE A 213 -1.10 -16.23 7.96
CA PHE A 213 -1.55 -15.99 6.61
C PHE A 213 -3.02 -15.56 6.53
N ARG A 214 -3.91 -16.19 7.32
CA ARG A 214 -5.32 -15.81 7.43
C ARG A 214 -5.46 -14.32 7.75
N ARG A 215 -4.73 -13.87 8.78
CA ARG A 215 -4.81 -12.50 9.29
C ARG A 215 -4.12 -11.51 8.36
N ALA A 216 -2.95 -11.85 7.86
CA ALA A 216 -2.20 -11.03 6.92
C ALA A 216 -2.99 -10.81 5.62
N PHE A 217 -3.61 -11.85 5.08
CA PHE A 217 -4.40 -11.74 3.86
C PHE A 217 -5.68 -10.91 4.08
N ALA A 218 -6.36 -11.07 5.23
CA ALA A 218 -7.47 -10.19 5.60
C ALA A 218 -7.01 -8.73 5.74
N GLY A 219 -5.87 -8.51 6.39
CA GLY A 219 -5.25 -7.18 6.50
C GLY A 219 -4.89 -6.55 5.16
N ALA A 220 -4.39 -7.35 4.22
CA ALA A 220 -4.07 -6.87 2.86
C ALA A 220 -5.33 -6.51 2.07
N THR A 221 -6.39 -7.33 2.18
CA THR A 221 -7.59 -7.22 1.33
C THR A 221 -8.69 -6.30 1.89
N VAL A 222 -8.59 -5.85 3.15
CA VAL A 222 -9.59 -4.91 3.72
C VAL A 222 -9.63 -3.58 2.98
N HIS A 223 -8.47 -3.12 2.53
CA HIS A 223 -8.31 -1.95 1.68
C HIS A 223 -8.94 -2.19 0.28
N ASP A 224 -8.73 -3.37 -0.31
CA ASP A 224 -9.28 -3.76 -1.61
C ASP A 224 -10.80 -3.75 -1.56
N CYS A 225 -11.38 -4.39 -0.53
CA CYS A 225 -12.81 -4.50 -0.36
C CYS A 225 -13.43 -3.11 -0.26
N PHE A 226 -12.81 -2.20 0.51
CA PHE A 226 -13.24 -0.81 0.60
C PHE A 226 -13.24 -0.09 -0.75
N ASN A 227 -12.15 -0.20 -1.52
CA ASN A 227 -12.04 0.49 -2.81
C ASN A 227 -13.01 -0.07 -3.85
N TRP A 228 -13.13 -1.40 -3.97
CA TRP A 228 -14.08 -2.03 -4.88
C TRP A 228 -15.53 -1.64 -4.54
N LEU A 229 -15.92 -1.71 -3.27
CA LEU A 229 -17.27 -1.31 -2.84
C LEU A 229 -17.54 0.18 -3.09
N SER A 230 -16.55 1.04 -2.84
CA SER A 230 -16.66 2.47 -3.11
C SER A 230 -16.83 2.75 -4.61
N VAL A 231 -16.06 2.09 -5.49
CA VAL A 231 -16.22 2.24 -6.94
C VAL A 231 -17.56 1.69 -7.43
N LEU A 232 -18.03 0.56 -6.90
CA LEU A 232 -19.32 -0.02 -7.27
C LEU A 232 -20.51 0.92 -7.00
N VAL A 233 -20.39 1.81 -6.01
CA VAL A 233 -21.42 2.81 -5.69
C VAL A 233 -21.14 4.15 -6.38
N LEU A 234 -19.91 4.65 -6.27
CA LEU A 234 -19.57 6.01 -6.70
C LEU A 234 -19.34 6.14 -8.20
N LEU A 235 -18.93 5.09 -8.91
CA LEU A 235 -18.76 5.17 -10.37
C LEU A 235 -20.10 5.29 -11.11
N PRO A 236 -21.14 4.48 -10.83
CA PRO A 236 -22.46 4.69 -11.42
C PRO A 236 -23.06 6.04 -11.03
N LEU A 237 -22.86 6.49 -9.78
CA LEU A 237 -23.30 7.81 -9.34
C LEU A 237 -22.61 8.92 -10.12
N GLU A 238 -21.29 8.84 -10.31
CA GLU A 238 -20.54 9.79 -11.12
C GLU A 238 -20.98 9.77 -12.58
N ALA A 239 -21.19 8.59 -13.16
CA ALA A 239 -21.66 8.47 -14.54
C ALA A 239 -23.07 9.05 -14.74
N ALA A 240 -23.94 8.95 -13.74
CA ALA A 240 -25.32 9.43 -13.81
C ALA A 240 -25.45 10.92 -13.51
N THR A 241 -24.70 11.45 -12.54
CA THR A 241 -24.89 12.83 -12.05
C THR A 241 -23.66 13.72 -12.17
N GLY A 242 -22.48 13.16 -12.44
CA GLY A 242 -21.20 13.88 -12.36
C GLY A 242 -20.91 14.45 -10.98
N TYR A 243 -21.35 13.80 -9.90
CA TYR A 243 -21.30 14.31 -8.52
C TYR A 243 -19.90 14.83 -8.13
N LEU A 244 -18.84 14.03 -8.35
CA LEU A 244 -17.47 14.41 -8.06
C LEU A 244 -17.02 15.54 -8.97
N HIS A 245 -17.32 15.47 -10.27
CA HIS A 245 -16.99 16.55 -11.20
C HIS A 245 -17.57 17.90 -10.74
N HIS A 246 -18.86 17.95 -10.37
CA HIS A 246 -19.54 19.19 -10.00
C HIS A 246 -19.04 19.75 -8.67
N ILE A 247 -18.93 18.92 -7.62
CA ILE A 247 -18.47 19.40 -6.31
C ILE A 247 -17.05 19.93 -6.41
N THR A 248 -16.16 19.19 -7.06
CA THR A 248 -14.76 19.61 -7.19
C THR A 248 -14.63 20.87 -8.01
N ARG A 249 -15.41 21.03 -9.09
CA ARG A 249 -15.45 22.26 -9.87
C ARG A 249 -15.87 23.47 -9.03
N LEU A 250 -16.89 23.31 -8.19
CA LEU A 250 -17.36 24.36 -7.27
C LEU A 250 -16.29 24.72 -6.22
N VAL A 251 -15.61 23.71 -5.67
CA VAL A 251 -14.52 23.91 -4.71
C VAL A 251 -13.37 24.68 -5.35
N VAL A 252 -12.93 24.28 -6.56
CA VAL A 252 -11.86 24.99 -7.29
C VAL A 252 -12.27 26.43 -7.63
N ALA A 253 -13.52 26.66 -8.05
CA ALA A 253 -14.02 27.99 -8.32
C ALA A 253 -14.03 28.88 -7.06
N SER A 254 -14.33 28.29 -5.89
CA SER A 254 -14.37 28.99 -4.60
C SER A 254 -12.99 29.42 -4.10
N PHE A 255 -11.93 28.66 -4.44
CA PHE A 255 -10.55 29.03 -4.08
C PHE A 255 -9.99 30.21 -4.90
N ASN A 256 -10.79 30.81 -5.79
CA ASN A 256 -10.40 31.92 -6.66
C ASN A 256 -9.14 31.61 -7.51
N ILE A 257 -8.85 30.31 -7.72
CA ILE A 257 -7.76 29.82 -8.59
C ILE A 257 -8.23 30.01 -10.03
N HIS A 258 -8.31 31.27 -10.46
CA HIS A 258 -8.58 31.61 -11.84
C HIS A 258 -7.33 31.25 -12.65
N GLY A 259 -7.45 30.23 -13.50
CA GLY A 259 -6.43 29.92 -14.52
C GLY A 259 -6.24 31.16 -15.40
N GLY A 260 -5.12 31.84 -15.21
CA GLY A 260 -4.85 33.16 -15.81
C GLY A 260 -3.65 33.83 -15.15
N ARG A 261 -3.23 34.99 -15.68
CA ARG A 261 -1.99 35.73 -15.32
C ARG A 261 -1.71 35.88 -13.81
N ASN A 262 -2.72 35.76 -12.95
CA ASN A 262 -2.64 36.01 -11.51
C ASN A 262 -2.64 34.75 -10.62
N ALA A 263 -2.63 33.53 -11.19
CA ALA A 263 -2.50 32.32 -10.37
C ALA A 263 -1.09 32.22 -9.74
N PRO A 264 -0.95 31.88 -8.44
CA PRO A 264 0.35 31.74 -7.81
C PRO A 264 1.09 30.49 -8.32
N ASP A 265 2.30 30.66 -8.85
CA ASP A 265 3.22 29.56 -9.21
C ASP A 265 3.80 28.92 -7.93
N LEU A 266 3.00 28.18 -7.16
CA LEU A 266 3.42 27.69 -5.83
C LEU A 266 4.64 26.76 -5.89
N LEU A 267 4.54 25.64 -6.60
CA LEU A 267 5.65 24.68 -6.73
C LEU A 267 6.46 24.91 -8.00
N LYS A 268 5.86 25.55 -9.01
CA LYS A 268 6.54 25.83 -10.29
C LYS A 268 7.71 26.79 -10.12
N ILE A 269 7.65 27.79 -9.23
CA ILE A 269 8.81 28.66 -8.93
C ILE A 269 10.05 27.85 -8.52
N ILE A 270 9.83 26.75 -7.80
CA ILE A 270 10.90 25.90 -7.27
C ILE A 270 11.42 24.94 -8.34
N THR A 271 10.55 24.38 -9.19
CA THR A 271 10.96 23.41 -10.23
C THR A 271 11.43 24.04 -11.52
N GLU A 272 10.90 25.20 -11.89
CA GLU A 272 11.16 25.91 -13.14
C GLU A 272 12.64 26.16 -13.46
N PRO A 273 13.52 26.56 -12.51
CA PRO A 273 14.93 26.75 -12.84
C PRO A 273 15.60 25.46 -13.30
N PHE A 274 15.18 24.30 -12.78
CA PHE A 274 15.72 23.01 -13.20
C PHE A 274 15.07 22.52 -14.51
N THR A 275 13.74 22.66 -14.63
CA THR A 275 13.00 22.12 -15.78
C THR A 275 13.27 22.92 -17.06
N LYS A 276 13.48 24.25 -16.95
CA LYS A 276 13.90 25.11 -18.08
C LYS A 276 15.27 24.78 -18.65
N LEU A 277 16.17 24.18 -17.86
CA LEU A 277 17.45 23.68 -18.38
C LEU A 277 17.25 22.43 -19.24
N ILE A 278 16.20 21.65 -18.97
CA ILE A 278 15.89 20.43 -19.71
C ILE A 278 15.14 20.77 -21.00
N ILE A 279 13.99 21.44 -20.88
CA ILE A 279 13.15 21.78 -22.04
C ILE A 279 12.36 23.06 -21.83
N GLN A 280 12.16 23.81 -22.92
CA GLN A 280 11.25 24.94 -22.98
C GLN A 280 10.29 24.76 -24.15
N LEU A 281 8.98 24.83 -23.87
CA LEU A 281 7.94 24.72 -24.88
C LEU A 281 7.39 26.10 -25.24
N ASP A 282 7.04 26.28 -26.51
CA ASP A 282 6.37 27.49 -26.98
C ASP A 282 4.86 27.40 -26.71
N LYS A 283 4.43 28.06 -25.64
CA LYS A 283 3.02 28.12 -25.22
C LYS A 283 2.11 28.76 -26.27
N SER A 284 2.64 29.66 -27.10
CA SER A 284 1.83 30.37 -28.11
C SER A 284 1.42 29.43 -29.25
N VAL A 285 2.35 28.57 -29.68
CA VAL A 285 2.10 27.54 -30.71
C VAL A 285 1.12 26.49 -30.20
N ILE A 286 1.29 26.01 -28.95
CA ILE A 286 0.37 25.05 -28.33
C ILE A 286 -1.07 25.59 -28.26
N THR A 287 -1.23 26.85 -27.83
CA THR A 287 -2.55 27.48 -27.70
C THR A 287 -3.20 27.72 -29.07
N SER A 288 -2.40 28.05 -30.09
CA SER A 288 -2.88 28.30 -31.45
C SER A 288 -3.31 27.01 -32.16
N ILE A 289 -2.57 25.90 -31.95
CA ILE A 289 -2.98 24.57 -32.43
C ILE A 289 -4.28 24.13 -31.74
N ALA A 290 -4.41 24.36 -30.43
CA ALA A 290 -5.63 24.01 -29.68
C ALA A 290 -6.86 24.85 -30.10
N THR A 291 -6.66 26.04 -30.66
CA THR A 291 -7.74 26.91 -31.17
C THR A 291 -8.09 26.65 -32.64
N GLY A 292 -7.41 25.69 -33.29
CA GLY A 292 -7.73 25.22 -34.64
C GLY A 292 -7.03 25.98 -35.77
N ASP A 293 -5.98 26.75 -35.49
CA ASP A 293 -5.20 27.42 -36.53
C ASP A 293 -4.24 26.42 -37.20
N GLU A 294 -4.60 25.99 -38.41
CA GLU A 294 -3.82 25.01 -39.19
C GLU A 294 -2.47 25.56 -39.65
N SER A 295 -2.26 26.88 -39.66
CA SER A 295 -1.02 27.48 -40.16
C SER A 295 0.21 27.17 -39.28
N LEU A 296 -0.01 26.95 -37.98
CA LEU A 296 1.04 26.71 -36.97
C LEU A 296 1.31 25.23 -36.68
N ARG A 297 0.59 24.30 -37.34
CA ARG A 297 0.71 22.84 -37.13
C ARG A 297 2.10 22.30 -37.52
N ASN A 298 2.77 22.95 -38.47
CA ASN A 298 4.11 22.61 -38.94
C ASN A 298 5.24 23.26 -38.13
N HIS A 299 4.93 24.19 -37.22
CA HIS A 299 5.95 24.77 -36.34
C HIS A 299 6.39 23.78 -35.26
N SER A 300 7.64 23.92 -34.80
CA SER A 300 8.14 23.16 -33.66
C SER A 300 7.50 23.67 -32.37
N LEU A 301 7.13 22.75 -31.50
CA LEU A 301 6.65 23.03 -30.14
C LEU A 301 7.80 23.40 -29.19
N ILE A 302 9.05 23.10 -29.56
CA ILE A 302 10.25 23.41 -28.78
C ILE A 302 10.65 24.86 -29.05
N ARG A 303 10.87 25.62 -27.98
CA ARG A 303 11.23 27.04 -28.09
C ARG A 303 12.72 27.21 -28.35
N ILE A 304 13.10 27.52 -29.58
CA ILE A 304 14.52 27.69 -29.97
C ILE A 304 15.06 29.08 -29.62
N TRP A 305 14.22 30.12 -29.72
CA TRP A 305 14.63 31.52 -29.59
C TRP A 305 14.02 32.21 -28.36
N CYS A 306 14.86 32.91 -27.60
CA CYS A 306 14.52 33.59 -26.36
C CYS A 306 14.97 35.06 -26.39
N HIS A 307 14.21 35.93 -25.71
CA HIS A 307 14.65 37.30 -25.49
C HIS A 307 15.78 37.34 -24.44
N PRO A 308 16.78 38.23 -24.61
CA PRO A 308 17.81 38.41 -23.60
C PRO A 308 17.19 38.88 -22.28
N ASN A 309 17.65 38.32 -21.16
CA ASN A 309 17.21 38.73 -19.83
C ASN A 309 17.53 40.23 -19.62
N PRO A 310 16.60 41.06 -19.12
CA PRO A 310 16.84 42.49 -18.92
C PRO A 310 17.90 42.81 -17.85
N THR A 311 18.39 41.81 -17.12
CA THR A 311 19.43 41.94 -16.09
C THR A 311 20.86 41.79 -16.60
N GLU A 312 21.07 41.49 -17.90
CA GLU A 312 22.41 41.51 -18.49
C GLU A 312 22.61 42.79 -19.29
N VAL A 313 23.38 43.71 -18.72
CA VAL A 313 23.99 44.84 -19.44
C VAL A 313 24.68 44.28 -20.69
N PRO A 314 24.52 44.89 -21.89
CA PRO A 314 25.15 44.39 -23.10
C PRO A 314 26.67 44.55 -22.96
N SER A 315 27.34 43.49 -22.50
CA SER A 315 28.79 43.40 -22.63
C SER A 315 29.10 43.10 -24.10
N ARG A 316 29.94 43.95 -24.68
CA ARG A 316 30.49 43.87 -26.03
C ARG A 316 30.96 42.43 -26.33
N ARG A 317 30.14 41.62 -27.00
CA ARG A 317 30.56 40.28 -27.45
C ARG A 317 31.50 40.41 -28.67
N PRO A 318 32.61 39.64 -28.74
CA PRO A 318 33.48 39.61 -29.91
C PRO A 318 32.75 39.06 -31.14
N ARG A 319 33.16 39.55 -32.32
CA ARG A 319 32.54 39.37 -33.65
C ARG A 319 32.70 37.95 -34.25
N ALA A 320 32.57 36.89 -33.46
CA ALA A 320 32.85 35.51 -33.88
C ALA A 320 31.67 34.53 -33.78
N GLU A 321 30.48 34.95 -33.36
CA GLU A 321 29.31 34.06 -33.28
C GLU A 321 28.12 34.60 -34.08
N ALA A 322 28.17 34.46 -35.40
CA ALA A 322 27.06 34.84 -36.29
C ALA A 322 25.91 33.80 -36.32
N ASN A 323 26.06 32.64 -35.65
CA ASN A 323 25.09 31.54 -35.67
C ASN A 323 24.19 31.45 -34.42
N THR A 324 24.33 32.37 -33.46
CA THR A 324 23.62 32.35 -32.17
C THR A 324 22.57 33.45 -32.00
N SER A 325 22.41 34.36 -32.97
CA SER A 325 21.39 35.42 -32.92
C SER A 325 20.61 35.56 -34.23
N TRP A 326 19.30 35.80 -34.11
CA TRP A 326 18.40 36.08 -35.23
C TRP A 326 17.74 37.45 -35.01
N MET A 327 17.67 38.28 -36.05
CA MET A 327 17.05 39.60 -36.00
C MET A 327 15.62 39.52 -36.55
N LEU A 328 14.62 39.59 -35.68
CA LEU A 328 13.21 39.71 -36.07
C LEU A 328 12.69 41.08 -35.60
N GLY A 329 12.85 42.10 -36.44
CA GLY A 329 12.55 43.51 -36.07
C GLY A 329 13.59 44.13 -35.13
N ASN A 330 13.17 45.12 -34.32
CA ASN A 330 14.02 45.89 -33.39
C ASN A 330 14.54 45.10 -32.16
N ALA A 331 14.45 43.76 -32.15
CA ALA A 331 14.85 42.93 -31.02
C ALA A 331 15.86 41.85 -31.42
N THR A 332 17.00 41.80 -30.72
CA THR A 332 17.99 40.72 -30.82
C THR A 332 17.48 39.49 -30.07
N MET A 333 17.27 38.37 -30.77
CA MET A 333 16.94 37.08 -30.15
C MET A 333 18.21 36.26 -29.94
N GLU A 334 18.35 35.62 -28.78
CA GLU A 334 19.41 34.63 -28.51
C GLU A 334 18.81 33.22 -28.46
N LYS A 335 19.63 32.19 -28.72
CA LYS A 335 19.21 30.79 -28.53
C LYS A 335 18.89 30.52 -27.06
N CYS A 336 17.80 29.78 -26.80
CA CYS A 336 17.43 29.42 -25.44
C CYS A 336 18.43 28.42 -24.81
N GLY A 337 18.72 28.56 -23.51
CA GLY A 337 19.65 27.66 -22.80
C GLY A 337 18.98 26.37 -22.30
N HIS A 338 18.68 25.42 -23.18
CA HIS A 338 18.18 24.09 -22.80
C HIS A 338 18.80 22.95 -23.61
N ILE A 339 18.80 21.72 -23.06
CA ILE A 339 19.50 20.54 -23.62
C ILE A 339 19.16 20.29 -25.11
N PHE A 340 17.91 20.50 -25.51
CA PHE A 340 17.43 20.21 -26.86
C PHE A 340 17.51 21.37 -27.88
N VAL A 341 18.13 22.52 -27.54
CA VAL A 341 18.09 23.72 -28.41
C VAL A 341 18.80 23.53 -29.75
N ASP A 342 19.89 22.76 -29.78
CA ASP A 342 20.69 22.50 -30.98
C ASP A 342 20.42 21.11 -31.59
N THR A 343 19.36 20.44 -31.16
CA THR A 343 19.02 19.11 -31.67
C THR A 343 18.13 19.22 -32.90
N GLY A 344 18.52 18.55 -34.00
CA GLY A 344 17.68 18.42 -35.21
C GLY A 344 16.60 17.33 -35.10
N LEU A 345 16.26 16.90 -33.88
CA LEU A 345 15.30 15.83 -33.64
C LEU A 345 13.86 16.36 -33.80
N PRO A 346 12.93 15.55 -34.35
CA PRO A 346 11.54 15.94 -34.41
C PRO A 346 10.94 16.03 -33.00
N ASP A 347 9.98 16.94 -32.81
CA ASP A 347 9.25 17.16 -31.55
C ASP A 347 8.83 15.84 -30.90
N LEU A 348 8.19 14.93 -31.66
CA LEU A 348 7.74 13.63 -31.16
C LEU A 348 8.88 12.79 -30.57
N ALA A 349 10.05 12.76 -31.21
CA ALA A 349 11.19 11.97 -30.71
C ALA A 349 11.73 12.55 -29.40
N VAL A 350 11.88 13.88 -29.31
CA VAL A 350 12.27 14.56 -28.07
C VAL A 350 11.23 14.32 -26.98
N GLY A 351 9.94 14.37 -27.33
CA GLY A 351 8.82 14.08 -26.43
C GLY A 351 8.88 12.66 -25.87
N LEU A 352 9.10 11.65 -26.71
CA LEU A 352 9.21 10.26 -26.28
C LEU A 352 10.47 9.99 -25.42
N ILE A 353 11.61 10.62 -25.76
CA ILE A 353 12.83 10.53 -24.96
C ILE A 353 12.60 11.13 -23.56
N LEU A 354 12.02 12.34 -23.50
CA LEU A 354 11.70 12.99 -22.24
C LEU A 354 10.64 12.22 -21.44
N LEU A 355 9.67 11.61 -22.12
CA LEU A 355 8.64 10.78 -21.49
C LEU A 355 9.26 9.57 -20.81
N ALA A 356 10.10 8.82 -21.53
CA ALA A 356 10.80 7.66 -20.98
C ALA A 356 11.75 8.06 -19.85
N GLY A 357 12.55 9.11 -20.04
CA GLY A 357 13.51 9.60 -19.04
C GLY A 357 12.83 10.10 -17.76
N SER A 358 11.78 10.90 -17.88
CA SER A 358 11.01 11.40 -16.73
C SER A 358 10.27 10.28 -16.01
N LEU A 359 9.71 9.29 -16.72
CA LEU A 359 9.07 8.13 -16.08
C LEU A 359 10.07 7.26 -15.31
N VAL A 360 11.26 7.01 -15.86
CA VAL A 360 12.32 6.28 -15.16
C VAL A 360 12.79 7.05 -13.92
N LEU A 361 13.02 8.36 -14.05
CA LEU A 361 13.38 9.21 -12.92
C LEU A 361 12.30 9.20 -11.84
N LEU A 362 11.04 9.37 -12.23
CA LEU A 362 9.88 9.34 -11.34
C LEU A 362 9.81 8.01 -10.58
N CYS A 363 9.83 6.88 -11.29
CA CYS A 363 9.79 5.55 -10.68
C CYS A 363 10.99 5.31 -9.76
N THR A 364 12.18 5.72 -10.15
CA THR A 364 13.40 5.56 -9.34
C THR A 364 13.33 6.41 -8.07
N CYS A 365 12.95 7.69 -8.18
CA CYS A 365 12.75 8.58 -7.03
C CYS A 365 11.74 8.00 -6.06
N LEU A 366 10.61 7.48 -6.57
CA LEU A 366 9.61 6.85 -5.70
C LEU A 366 10.15 5.59 -5.01
N ILE A 367 10.80 4.68 -5.75
CA ILE A 367 11.38 3.46 -5.14
C ILE A 367 12.40 3.82 -4.04
N LEU A 368 13.24 4.84 -4.27
CA LEU A 368 14.22 5.30 -3.29
C LEU A 368 13.56 5.97 -2.07
N LEU A 369 12.54 6.81 -2.28
CA LEU A 369 11.72 7.38 -1.21
C LEU A 369 11.11 6.27 -0.36
N VAL A 370 10.47 5.30 -1.00
CA VAL A 370 9.88 4.11 -0.38
C VAL A 370 10.91 3.32 0.41
N LYS A 371 12.06 3.00 -0.17
CA LYS A 371 13.11 2.23 0.52
C LYS A 371 13.68 2.97 1.72
N MET A 372 13.98 4.25 1.56
CA MET A 372 14.54 5.07 2.62
C MET A 372 13.55 5.22 3.77
N LEU A 373 12.29 5.44 3.46
CA LEU A 373 11.24 5.58 4.44
C LEU A 373 10.88 4.25 5.11
N ASN A 374 10.84 3.13 4.39
CA ASN A 374 10.72 1.81 5.00
C ASN A 374 11.90 1.55 5.97
N SER A 375 13.09 2.07 5.65
CA SER A 375 14.21 2.05 6.59
C SER A 375 14.02 2.98 7.80
N LEU A 376 13.24 4.05 7.70
CA LEU A 376 12.90 4.96 8.81
C LEU A 376 11.79 4.39 9.71
N LEU A 377 10.83 3.68 9.11
CA LEU A 377 9.70 3.08 9.81
C LEU A 377 10.08 1.80 10.57
N LYS A 378 11.26 1.23 10.33
CA LYS A 378 11.79 0.07 11.07
C LYS A 378 12.47 0.50 12.37
N GLY A 379 12.32 -0.30 13.44
CA GLY A 379 12.98 -0.08 14.73
C GLY A 379 12.16 0.73 15.72
N GLN A 380 12.74 1.73 16.38
CA GLN A 380 12.06 2.48 17.44
C GLN A 380 10.83 3.26 16.96
N VAL A 381 10.83 3.74 15.70
CA VAL A 381 9.67 4.42 15.12
C VAL A 381 8.48 3.47 14.98
N ALA A 382 8.68 2.20 14.58
CA ALA A 382 7.62 1.19 14.60
C ALA A 382 7.07 0.98 16.02
N LYS A 383 7.92 0.94 17.05
CA LYS A 383 7.48 0.81 18.45
C LYS A 383 6.67 2.02 18.92
N VAL A 384 7.05 3.23 18.51
CA VAL A 384 6.30 4.45 18.80
C VAL A 384 4.97 4.48 18.05
N ILE A 385 4.96 4.15 16.76
CA ILE A 385 3.76 4.00 15.94
C ILE A 385 2.83 2.97 16.59
N GLN A 386 3.34 1.83 17.01
CA GLN A 386 2.59 0.80 17.71
C GLN A 386 1.99 1.32 19.02
N LYS A 387 2.78 2.04 19.83
CA LYS A 387 2.29 2.63 21.08
C LYS A 387 1.18 3.65 20.81
N VAL A 388 1.33 4.52 19.82
CA VAL A 388 0.34 5.53 19.44
C VAL A 388 -0.92 4.89 18.86
N ILE A 389 -0.78 3.85 18.02
CA ILE A 389 -1.90 3.14 17.38
C ILE A 389 -2.72 2.33 18.40
N ASN A 390 -2.04 1.67 19.33
CA ASN A 390 -2.69 0.84 20.36
C ASN A 390 -3.09 1.67 21.59
N THR A 391 -2.95 2.99 21.55
CA THR A 391 -3.49 3.86 22.60
C THR A 391 -4.99 3.99 22.41
N ASP A 392 -5.74 3.41 23.35
CA ASP A 392 -7.17 3.59 23.43
C ASP A 392 -7.52 4.86 24.18
N PHE A 393 -8.48 5.62 23.64
CA PHE A 393 -9.06 6.74 24.39
C PHE A 393 -9.94 6.20 25.51
N PRO A 394 -9.88 6.80 26.72
CA PRO A 394 -10.71 6.38 27.83
C PRO A 394 -12.19 6.64 27.53
N THR A 395 -13.08 5.87 28.16
CA THR A 395 -14.52 6.11 28.15
C THR A 395 -14.82 7.54 28.64
N PRO A 396 -15.65 8.35 27.94
CA PRO A 396 -16.62 7.98 26.89
C PRO A 396 -16.15 8.10 25.42
N PHE A 397 -14.87 8.41 25.17
CA PHE A 397 -14.38 8.76 23.82
C PHE A 397 -13.86 7.57 22.99
N THR A 398 -14.28 6.34 23.31
CA THR A 398 -13.84 5.13 22.61
C THR A 398 -14.17 5.14 21.10
N TRP A 399 -15.23 5.84 20.71
CA TRP A 399 -15.61 6.03 19.30
C TRP A 399 -14.57 6.86 18.52
N ALA A 400 -13.82 7.74 19.20
CA ALA A 400 -12.83 8.62 18.57
C ALA A 400 -11.54 7.87 18.21
N THR A 401 -11.26 6.72 18.83
CA THR A 401 -9.99 6.02 18.62
C THR A 401 -9.78 5.61 17.16
N GLY A 402 -10.83 5.15 16.49
CA GLY A 402 -10.72 4.79 15.07
C GLY A 402 -10.52 6.01 14.16
N TYR A 403 -11.14 7.15 14.47
CA TYR A 403 -10.89 8.39 13.72
C TYR A 403 -9.48 8.94 13.96
N PHE A 404 -8.97 8.84 15.18
CA PHE A 404 -7.58 9.17 15.48
C PHE A 404 -6.62 8.27 14.70
N ALA A 405 -6.85 6.96 14.67
CA ALA A 405 -6.08 6.02 13.86
C ALA A 405 -6.14 6.37 12.37
N MET A 406 -7.28 6.84 11.87
CA MET A 406 -7.42 7.33 10.49
C MET A 406 -6.56 8.58 10.22
N VAL A 407 -6.56 9.56 11.13
CA VAL A 407 -5.69 10.74 11.03
C VAL A 407 -4.21 10.34 11.06
N VAL A 408 -3.83 9.40 11.94
CA VAL A 408 -2.48 8.85 11.98
C VAL A 408 -2.13 8.18 10.65
N GLY A 409 -3.01 7.35 10.10
CA GLY A 409 -2.80 6.72 8.78
C GLY A 409 -2.63 7.74 7.65
N ALA A 410 -3.42 8.81 7.65
CA ALA A 410 -3.32 9.89 6.68
C ALA A 410 -2.03 10.69 6.81
N GLY A 411 -1.67 11.10 8.04
CA GLY A 411 -0.43 11.83 8.31
C GLY A 411 0.81 11.01 8.01
N MET A 412 0.83 9.74 8.42
CA MET A 412 1.90 8.82 8.08
C MET A 412 2.01 8.70 6.56
N THR A 413 0.91 8.44 5.86
CA THR A 413 0.95 8.28 4.40
C THR A 413 1.32 9.56 3.67
N PHE A 414 0.97 10.73 4.19
CA PHE A 414 1.45 12.01 3.67
C PHE A 414 2.98 12.15 3.78
N VAL A 415 3.57 11.78 4.93
CA VAL A 415 5.03 11.77 5.12
C VAL A 415 5.67 10.72 4.22
N VAL A 416 5.04 9.55 4.13
CA VAL A 416 5.50 8.38 3.36
C VAL A 416 5.39 8.60 1.85
N GLN A 417 4.41 9.39 1.41
CA GLN A 417 3.97 9.59 0.02
C GLN A 417 3.51 8.31 -0.71
N SER A 418 3.31 7.20 0.01
CA SER A 418 2.94 5.91 -0.57
C SER A 418 2.05 5.10 0.39
N SER A 419 0.76 4.97 0.06
CA SER A 419 -0.15 4.14 0.87
C SER A 419 0.26 2.68 0.84
N SER A 420 0.65 2.13 -0.33
CA SER A 420 1.05 0.72 -0.47
C SER A 420 2.20 0.34 0.45
N VAL A 421 3.18 1.22 0.65
CA VAL A 421 4.30 0.96 1.57
C VAL A 421 3.86 0.96 3.02
N PHE A 422 3.05 1.94 3.40
CA PHE A 422 2.49 2.01 4.75
C PHE A 422 1.63 0.79 5.06
N THR A 423 0.70 0.43 4.18
CA THR A 423 -0.18 -0.72 4.35
C THR A 423 0.57 -2.05 4.28
N SER A 424 1.59 -2.16 3.43
CA SER A 424 2.47 -3.33 3.36
C SER A 424 3.32 -3.49 4.61
N ALA A 425 3.72 -2.40 5.28
CA ALA A 425 4.44 -2.47 6.55
C ALA A 425 3.55 -2.94 7.70
N ILE A 426 2.26 -2.59 7.68
CA ILE A 426 1.27 -3.00 8.69
C ILE A 426 0.82 -4.45 8.46
N THR A 427 0.77 -4.94 7.21
CA THR A 427 0.28 -6.28 6.87
C THR A 427 0.97 -7.43 7.66
N PRO A 428 2.31 -7.45 7.82
CA PRO A 428 2.98 -8.39 8.72
C PRO A 428 2.59 -8.30 10.19
N LEU A 429 2.34 -7.09 10.69
CA LEU A 429 1.92 -6.90 12.08
C LEU A 429 0.50 -7.42 12.32
N ILE A 430 -0.37 -7.36 11.30
CA ILE A 430 -1.70 -7.98 11.35
C ILE A 430 -1.57 -9.50 11.31
N GLY A 431 -0.68 -10.03 10.45
CA GLY A 431 -0.37 -11.45 10.33
C GLY A 431 0.07 -12.06 11.65
N LEU A 432 1.20 -11.58 12.18
CA LEU A 432 1.75 -11.97 13.48
C LEU A 432 0.80 -11.71 14.64
N GLY A 433 -0.06 -10.73 14.45
CA GLY A 433 -1.19 -10.52 15.31
C GLY A 433 -1.09 -9.46 16.38
N VAL A 434 -0.06 -8.64 16.22
CA VAL A 434 0.23 -7.45 17.01
C VAL A 434 -0.86 -6.37 16.83
N ILE A 435 -1.49 -6.32 15.64
CA ILE A 435 -2.55 -5.36 15.31
C ILE A 435 -3.78 -6.14 14.88
N SER A 436 -4.96 -5.80 15.43
CA SER A 436 -6.22 -6.40 14.99
C SER A 436 -6.68 -5.80 13.65
N LEU A 437 -7.45 -6.57 12.88
CA LEU A 437 -8.00 -6.11 11.61
C LEU A 437 -8.87 -4.84 11.77
N GLU A 438 -9.62 -4.76 12.88
CA GLU A 438 -10.48 -3.62 13.21
C GLU A 438 -9.71 -2.32 13.46
N ARG A 439 -8.46 -2.41 13.94
CA ARG A 439 -7.56 -1.25 14.12
C ARG A 439 -6.82 -0.92 12.83
N ALA A 440 -6.45 -1.94 12.06
CA ALA A 440 -5.83 -1.76 10.77
C ALA A 440 -6.76 -1.08 9.76
N TYR A 441 -8.06 -1.37 9.80
CA TYR A 441 -9.02 -0.81 8.86
C TYR A 441 -9.04 0.73 8.82
N PRO A 442 -9.29 1.47 9.92
CA PRO A 442 -9.22 2.93 9.89
C PRO A 442 -7.84 3.48 9.51
N LEU A 443 -6.74 2.80 9.86
CA LEU A 443 -5.39 3.19 9.41
C LEU A 443 -5.26 3.11 7.88
N THR A 444 -5.80 2.06 7.26
CA THR A 444 -5.80 1.91 5.79
C THR A 444 -6.68 2.96 5.12
N LEU A 445 -7.84 3.30 5.69
CA LEU A 445 -8.68 4.40 5.20
C LEU A 445 -7.95 5.75 5.26
N GLY A 446 -7.26 5.99 6.38
CA GLY A 446 -6.38 7.14 6.54
C GLY A 446 -5.31 7.19 5.45
N ALA A 447 -4.68 6.05 5.18
CA ALA A 447 -3.64 5.97 4.15
C ALA A 447 -4.15 6.42 2.77
N ASN A 448 -5.37 6.06 2.40
CA ASN A 448 -5.98 6.49 1.13
C ASN A 448 -6.18 8.00 1.07
N ILE A 449 -6.60 8.62 2.19
CA ILE A 449 -6.65 10.09 2.29
C ILE A 449 -5.25 10.66 2.10
N GLY A 450 -4.24 10.11 2.79
CA GLY A 450 -2.87 10.59 2.72
C GLY A 450 -2.30 10.61 1.29
N THR A 451 -2.54 9.56 0.49
CA THR A 451 -2.10 9.48 -0.91
C THR A 451 -2.68 10.55 -1.83
N THR A 452 -3.85 11.10 -1.49
CA THR A 452 -4.44 12.18 -2.29
C THR A 452 -3.59 13.46 -2.24
N THR A 453 -2.77 13.62 -1.19
CA THR A 453 -1.83 14.73 -1.11
C THR A 453 -0.78 14.67 -2.20
N THR A 454 -0.35 13.49 -2.65
CA THR A 454 0.58 13.37 -3.78
C THR A 454 -0.05 13.89 -5.07
N ALA A 455 -1.35 13.62 -5.29
CA ALA A 455 -2.10 14.16 -6.41
C ALA A 455 -2.19 15.70 -6.34
N ILE A 456 -2.40 16.24 -5.14
CA ILE A 456 -2.42 17.68 -4.90
C ILE A 456 -1.05 18.31 -5.21
N LEU A 457 0.05 17.70 -4.76
CA LEU A 457 1.41 18.16 -5.08
C LEU A 457 1.69 18.12 -6.59
N ALA A 458 1.26 17.06 -7.27
CA ALA A 458 1.36 16.96 -8.72
C ALA A 458 0.54 18.05 -9.44
N ALA A 459 -0.65 18.36 -8.94
CA ALA A 459 -1.47 19.43 -9.48
C ALA A 459 -0.82 20.80 -9.26
N LEU A 460 -0.25 21.06 -8.09
CA LEU A 460 0.43 22.32 -7.79
C LEU A 460 1.73 22.53 -8.57
N ALA A 461 2.32 21.45 -9.10
CA ALA A 461 3.46 21.51 -10.01
C ALA A 461 3.06 21.82 -11.47
N SER A 462 1.76 21.82 -11.78
CA SER A 462 1.26 22.03 -13.14
C SER A 462 1.33 23.49 -13.61
N PRO A 463 1.38 23.75 -14.93
CA PRO A 463 1.34 25.11 -15.49
C PRO A 463 0.06 25.87 -15.11
N ARG A 464 0.18 27.20 -14.92
CA ARG A 464 -0.91 28.10 -14.50
C ARG A 464 -2.17 28.00 -15.35
N GLU A 465 -2.01 27.82 -16.65
CA GLU A 465 -3.11 27.80 -17.61
C GLU A 465 -4.04 26.58 -17.41
N LYS A 466 -3.51 25.47 -16.88
CA LYS A 466 -4.23 24.20 -16.66
C LYS A 466 -4.26 23.76 -15.21
N LEU A 467 -3.76 24.60 -14.29
CA LEU A 467 -3.73 24.35 -12.84
C LEU A 467 -5.14 24.05 -12.28
N SER A 468 -6.17 24.76 -12.74
CA SER A 468 -7.56 24.55 -12.30
C SER A 468 -8.03 23.11 -12.58
N SER A 469 -7.79 22.60 -13.79
CA SER A 469 -8.18 21.24 -14.19
C SER A 469 -7.36 20.15 -13.48
N ALA A 470 -6.04 20.37 -13.36
CA ALA A 470 -5.15 19.46 -12.63
C ALA A 470 -5.53 19.37 -11.15
N PHE A 471 -5.81 20.51 -10.51
CA PHE A 471 -6.21 20.60 -9.11
C PHE A 471 -7.61 20.03 -8.89
N GLN A 472 -8.53 20.23 -9.83
CA GLN A 472 -9.85 19.60 -9.80
C GLN A 472 -9.73 18.07 -9.72
N ILE A 473 -8.86 17.45 -10.52
CA ILE A 473 -8.64 16.00 -10.49
C ILE A 473 -8.02 15.52 -9.17
N ALA A 474 -7.07 16.27 -8.63
CA ALA A 474 -6.52 15.98 -7.30
C ALA A 474 -7.62 16.01 -6.22
N LEU A 475 -8.54 16.98 -6.30
CA LEU A 475 -9.71 17.04 -5.42
C LEU A 475 -10.71 15.92 -5.70
N CYS A 476 -10.93 15.49 -6.96
CA CYS A 476 -11.74 14.31 -7.26
C CYS A 476 -11.21 13.09 -6.54
N HIS A 477 -9.89 12.88 -6.52
CA HIS A 477 -9.26 11.80 -5.78
C HIS A 477 -9.54 11.91 -4.27
N PHE A 478 -9.39 13.11 -3.70
CA PHE A 478 -9.69 13.38 -2.28
C PHE A 478 -11.16 13.09 -1.94
N PHE A 479 -12.10 13.70 -2.66
CA PHE A 479 -13.54 13.55 -2.40
C PHE A 479 -14.05 12.14 -2.68
N PHE A 480 -13.47 11.41 -3.64
CA PHE A 480 -13.76 9.98 -3.84
C PHE A 480 -13.48 9.17 -2.56
N ASN A 481 -12.29 9.34 -1.98
CA ASN A 481 -11.90 8.62 -0.76
C ASN A 481 -12.73 9.04 0.45
N ILE A 482 -12.97 10.35 0.62
CA ILE A 482 -13.82 10.86 1.70
C ILE A 482 -15.26 10.33 1.57
N SER A 483 -15.83 10.35 0.36
CA SER A 483 -17.19 9.84 0.12
C SER A 483 -17.27 8.33 0.40
N GLY A 484 -16.27 7.56 -0.01
CA GLY A 484 -16.17 6.14 0.33
C GLY A 484 -16.12 5.89 1.84
N ILE A 485 -15.32 6.68 2.57
CA ILE A 485 -15.24 6.58 4.04
C ILE A 485 -16.60 6.88 4.66
N LEU A 486 -17.28 7.95 4.23
CA LEU A 486 -18.61 8.31 4.73
C LEU A 486 -19.67 7.22 4.48
N LEU A 487 -19.55 6.47 3.39
CA LEU A 487 -20.44 5.34 3.09
C LEU A 487 -20.20 4.12 4.00
N TRP A 488 -18.93 3.74 4.22
CA TRP A 488 -18.59 2.42 4.77
C TRP A 488 -18.09 2.41 6.21
N TYR A 489 -17.70 3.56 6.79
CA TYR A 489 -17.03 3.60 8.10
C TYR A 489 -17.88 4.10 9.28
N PRO A 490 -18.66 5.21 9.19
CA PRO A 490 -19.35 5.81 10.34
C PRO A 490 -20.34 4.88 11.03
N VAL A 491 -21.12 4.13 10.23
CA VAL A 491 -22.15 3.23 10.76
C VAL A 491 -21.55 1.82 10.93
N PRO A 492 -21.55 1.23 12.15
CA PRO A 492 -20.95 -0.08 12.37
C PRO A 492 -21.50 -1.18 11.47
N CYS A 493 -22.81 -1.14 11.15
CA CYS A 493 -23.45 -2.11 10.27
C CYS A 493 -22.99 -2.02 8.81
N THR A 494 -22.45 -0.88 8.36
CA THR A 494 -21.96 -0.70 6.98
C THR A 494 -20.49 -1.03 6.82
N ARG A 495 -19.79 -1.48 7.88
CA ARG A 495 -18.38 -1.91 7.84
C ARG A 495 -18.17 -3.27 7.14
N LEU A 496 -18.88 -3.46 6.02
CA LEU A 496 -18.80 -4.61 5.12
C LEU A 496 -17.37 -4.97 4.70
N PRO A 497 -16.45 -4.01 4.45
CA PRO A 497 -15.07 -4.34 4.07
C PRO A 497 -14.35 -5.27 5.05
N ILE A 498 -14.59 -5.11 6.36
CA ILE A 498 -13.98 -5.96 7.40
C ILE A 498 -14.49 -7.40 7.26
N CYS A 499 -15.80 -7.58 7.17
CA CYS A 499 -16.42 -8.90 7.04
C CYS A 499 -15.98 -9.63 5.77
N MET A 500 -15.89 -8.90 4.64
CA MET A 500 -15.41 -9.46 3.37
C MET A 500 -13.96 -9.89 3.49
N ALA A 501 -13.09 -9.05 4.05
CA ALA A 501 -11.68 -9.36 4.23
C ALA A 501 -11.45 -10.56 5.15
N GLU A 502 -12.21 -10.69 6.24
CA GLU A 502 -12.15 -11.88 7.10
C GLU A 502 -12.58 -13.15 6.38
N ALA A 503 -13.64 -13.08 5.58
CA ALA A 503 -14.10 -14.20 4.77
C ALA A 503 -13.04 -14.63 3.75
N LEU A 504 -12.42 -13.66 3.06
CA LEU A 504 -11.30 -13.91 2.14
C LEU A 504 -10.13 -14.56 2.88
N GLY A 505 -9.68 -13.98 4.02
CA GLY A 505 -8.60 -14.54 4.82
C GLY A 505 -8.85 -15.99 5.28
N LYS A 506 -10.07 -16.30 5.75
CA LYS A 506 -10.48 -17.67 6.14
C LYS A 506 -10.39 -18.65 4.96
N ARG A 507 -10.78 -18.21 3.75
CA ARG A 507 -10.68 -19.04 2.53
C ARG A 507 -9.22 -19.27 2.13
N THR A 508 -8.38 -18.25 2.18
CA THR A 508 -6.98 -18.35 1.82
C THR A 508 -6.17 -19.22 2.78
N ALA A 509 -6.51 -19.20 4.07
CA ALA A 509 -5.93 -20.10 5.06
C ALA A 509 -6.27 -21.58 4.81
N LYS A 510 -7.46 -21.84 4.25
CA LYS A 510 -7.90 -23.19 3.84
C LYS A 510 -7.28 -23.61 2.51
N TYR A 511 -7.23 -22.71 1.53
CA TYR A 511 -6.77 -22.95 0.16
C TYR A 511 -5.67 -21.95 -0.21
N ARG A 512 -4.39 -22.32 -0.04
CA ARG A 512 -3.28 -21.36 -0.20
C ARG A 512 -3.17 -20.78 -1.62
N TRP A 513 -3.46 -21.60 -2.63
CA TRP A 513 -3.44 -21.19 -4.04
C TRP A 513 -4.51 -20.12 -4.35
N PHE A 514 -5.53 -19.98 -3.50
CA PHE A 514 -6.60 -19.00 -3.66
C PHE A 514 -6.07 -17.56 -3.67
N ALA A 515 -5.02 -17.24 -2.91
CA ALA A 515 -4.43 -15.89 -2.92
C ALA A 515 -3.87 -15.52 -4.30
N VAL A 516 -3.18 -16.45 -4.96
CA VAL A 516 -2.62 -16.23 -6.30
C VAL A 516 -3.74 -16.15 -7.33
N LEU A 517 -4.75 -17.01 -7.22
CA LEU A 517 -5.94 -16.92 -8.07
C LEU A 517 -6.64 -15.57 -7.89
N TYR A 518 -6.85 -15.12 -6.65
CA TYR A 518 -7.47 -13.82 -6.35
C TYR A 518 -6.71 -12.68 -7.01
N LEU A 519 -5.38 -12.66 -6.91
CA LEU A 519 -4.55 -11.65 -7.56
C LEU A 519 -4.73 -11.64 -9.08
N LEU A 520 -4.59 -12.80 -9.73
CA LEU A 520 -4.72 -12.91 -11.19
C LEU A 520 -6.15 -12.58 -11.66
N LEU A 521 -7.15 -13.03 -10.91
CA LEU A 521 -8.55 -12.83 -11.28
C LEU A 521 -8.95 -11.36 -11.11
N CYS A 522 -8.78 -10.79 -9.91
CA CYS A 522 -9.30 -9.46 -9.57
C CYS A 522 -8.51 -8.31 -10.20
N PHE A 523 -7.20 -8.47 -10.43
CA PHE A 523 -6.34 -7.37 -10.89
C PHE A 523 -5.86 -7.52 -12.34
N LEU A 524 -6.06 -8.67 -12.99
CA LEU A 524 -5.66 -8.88 -14.38
C LEU A 524 -6.82 -9.39 -15.25
N LEU A 525 -7.35 -10.58 -14.97
CA LEU A 525 -8.32 -11.24 -15.85
C LEU A 525 -9.68 -10.54 -15.87
N LEU A 526 -10.27 -10.24 -14.70
CA LEU A 526 -11.57 -9.58 -14.61
C LEU A 526 -11.52 -8.15 -15.19
N PRO A 527 -10.53 -7.29 -14.85
CA PRO A 527 -10.40 -6.00 -15.51
C PRO A 527 -10.25 -6.14 -17.03
N SER A 528 -9.40 -7.05 -17.52
CA SER A 528 -9.20 -7.24 -18.96
C SER A 528 -10.46 -7.73 -19.67
N LEU A 529 -11.23 -8.61 -19.05
CA LEU A 529 -12.53 -9.08 -19.56
C LEU A 529 -13.53 -7.91 -19.62
N VAL A 530 -13.65 -7.16 -18.52
CA VAL A 530 -14.53 -5.98 -18.46
C VAL A 530 -14.13 -4.96 -19.52
N PHE A 531 -12.83 -4.73 -19.73
CA PHE A 531 -12.33 -3.85 -20.80
C PHE A 531 -12.73 -4.37 -22.18
N GLY A 532 -12.51 -5.66 -22.47
CA GLY A 532 -12.90 -6.27 -23.74
C GLY A 532 -14.40 -6.15 -24.03
N ILE A 533 -15.26 -6.38 -23.04
CA ILE A 533 -16.71 -6.21 -23.18
C ILE A 533 -17.08 -4.72 -23.32
N SER A 534 -16.41 -3.84 -22.59
CA SER A 534 -16.60 -2.39 -22.63
C SER A 534 -16.32 -1.81 -24.03
N MET A 535 -15.34 -2.37 -24.74
CA MET A 535 -15.01 -2.00 -26.12
C MET A 535 -16.09 -2.43 -27.13
N ALA A 536 -16.90 -3.44 -26.82
CA ALA A 536 -18.02 -3.86 -27.66
C ALA A 536 -19.27 -2.96 -27.49
N GLY A 537 -19.19 -1.92 -26.65
CA GLY A 537 -20.24 -0.93 -26.43
C GLY A 537 -21.10 -1.19 -25.19
N TRP A 538 -21.86 -0.17 -24.78
CA TRP A 538 -22.65 -0.21 -23.55
C TRP A 538 -23.73 -1.31 -23.57
N GLN A 539 -24.29 -1.63 -24.73
CA GLN A 539 -25.28 -2.70 -24.91
C GLN A 539 -24.69 -4.08 -24.56
N ALA A 540 -23.44 -4.34 -24.96
CA ALA A 540 -22.75 -5.58 -24.63
C ALA A 540 -22.48 -5.65 -23.11
N MET A 541 -22.05 -4.55 -22.49
CA MET A 541 -21.86 -4.51 -21.04
C MET A 541 -23.15 -4.75 -20.26
N VAL A 542 -24.26 -4.15 -20.66
CA VAL A 542 -25.56 -4.39 -20.01
C VAL A 542 -26.04 -5.81 -20.28
N GLY A 543 -25.94 -6.30 -21.52
CA GLY A 543 -26.37 -7.65 -21.90
C GLY A 543 -25.61 -8.75 -21.17
N VAL A 544 -24.29 -8.62 -21.04
CA VAL A 544 -23.46 -9.58 -20.30
C VAL A 544 -23.53 -9.33 -18.79
N GLY A 545 -23.48 -8.08 -18.35
CA GLY A 545 -23.44 -7.70 -16.93
C GLY A 545 -24.74 -7.94 -16.18
N THR A 546 -25.90 -7.74 -16.82
CA THR A 546 -27.22 -7.92 -16.19
C THR A 546 -27.44 -9.33 -15.63
N PRO A 547 -27.19 -10.44 -16.36
CA PRO A 547 -27.38 -11.78 -15.80
C PRO A 547 -26.44 -12.07 -14.63
N PHE A 548 -25.18 -11.63 -14.67
CA PHE A 548 -24.26 -11.76 -13.53
C PHE A 548 -24.70 -10.93 -12.32
N GLY A 549 -25.14 -9.68 -12.56
CA GLY A 549 -25.65 -8.79 -11.53
C GLY A 549 -26.95 -9.33 -10.90
N ALA A 550 -27.87 -9.83 -11.70
CA ALA A 550 -29.12 -10.45 -11.24
C ALA A 550 -28.84 -11.72 -10.42
N LEU A 551 -27.91 -12.56 -10.88
CA LEU A 551 -27.47 -13.75 -10.14
C LEU A 551 -26.82 -13.36 -8.79
N LEU A 552 -25.93 -12.37 -8.79
CA LEU A 552 -25.29 -11.88 -7.56
C LEU A 552 -26.34 -11.33 -6.58
N ALA A 553 -27.26 -10.49 -7.07
CA ALA A 553 -28.36 -9.94 -6.27
C ALA A 553 -29.26 -11.06 -5.70
N PHE A 554 -29.57 -12.08 -6.51
CA PHE A 554 -30.31 -13.25 -6.06
C PHE A 554 -29.56 -14.01 -4.95
N VAL A 555 -28.27 -14.30 -5.14
CA VAL A 555 -27.44 -14.99 -4.15
C VAL A 555 -27.35 -14.19 -2.85
N VAL A 556 -27.15 -12.88 -2.93
CA VAL A 556 -27.10 -11.98 -1.76
C VAL A 556 -28.46 -11.97 -1.06
N LEU A 557 -29.56 -11.79 -1.79
CA LEU A 557 -30.91 -11.77 -1.23
C LEU A 557 -31.26 -13.09 -0.53
N VAL A 558 -30.99 -14.23 -1.18
CA VAL A 558 -31.22 -15.56 -0.61
C VAL A 558 -30.35 -15.76 0.63
N SER A 559 -29.06 -15.39 0.59
CA SER A 559 -28.16 -15.52 1.74
C SER A 559 -28.59 -14.64 2.92
N MET A 560 -29.08 -13.42 2.63
CA MET A 560 -29.66 -12.54 3.65
C MET A 560 -30.94 -13.15 4.26
N LEU A 561 -31.82 -13.71 3.43
CA LEU A 561 -33.04 -14.38 3.88
C LEU A 561 -32.73 -15.65 4.69
N GLN A 562 -31.73 -16.44 4.29
CA GLN A 562 -31.25 -17.61 5.05
C GLN A 562 -30.77 -17.19 6.46
N SER A 563 -30.05 -16.07 6.57
CA SER A 563 -29.51 -15.57 7.84
C SER A 563 -30.55 -14.88 8.73
N ARG A 564 -31.48 -14.11 8.16
CA ARG A 564 -32.45 -13.30 8.92
C ARG A 564 -33.77 -14.02 9.18
N SER A 565 -34.26 -14.82 8.22
CA SER A 565 -35.58 -15.45 8.31
C SER A 565 -35.66 -16.73 7.46
N PRO A 566 -34.99 -17.83 7.87
CA PRO A 566 -34.93 -19.07 7.09
C PRO A 566 -36.31 -19.69 6.80
N GLY A 567 -37.31 -19.44 7.67
CA GLY A 567 -38.67 -19.92 7.50
C GLY A 567 -39.47 -19.28 6.34
N ARG A 568 -39.01 -18.16 5.76
CA ARG A 568 -39.64 -17.54 4.58
C ARG A 568 -39.16 -18.15 3.25
N LEU A 569 -38.09 -18.96 3.28
CA LEU A 569 -37.53 -19.61 2.09
C LEU A 569 -38.09 -21.03 1.94
N PRO A 570 -38.34 -21.50 0.70
CA PRO A 570 -38.61 -22.91 0.42
C PRO A 570 -37.50 -23.80 0.97
N LYS A 571 -37.82 -25.01 1.43
CA LYS A 571 -36.84 -25.94 2.04
C LYS A 571 -35.60 -26.17 1.18
N TRP A 572 -35.72 -26.16 -0.15
CA TRP A 572 -34.56 -26.34 -1.04
C TRP A 572 -33.61 -25.14 -1.09
N LEU A 573 -34.08 -23.92 -0.79
CA LEU A 573 -33.30 -22.67 -0.82
C LEU A 573 -32.79 -22.27 0.57
N GLN A 574 -33.09 -23.06 1.60
CA GLN A 574 -32.57 -22.83 2.95
C GLN A 574 -31.08 -23.18 3.06
N THR A 575 -30.60 -24.11 2.22
CA THR A 575 -29.18 -24.44 2.08
C THR A 575 -28.78 -24.48 0.62
N TRP A 576 -27.49 -24.27 0.33
CA TRP A 576 -26.94 -24.36 -1.04
C TRP A 576 -26.55 -25.78 -1.44
N ASP A 577 -27.03 -26.79 -0.70
CA ASP A 577 -26.63 -28.20 -0.90
C ASP A 577 -27.19 -28.82 -2.18
N PHE A 578 -28.25 -28.22 -2.74
CA PHE A 578 -28.81 -28.64 -4.03
C PHE A 578 -27.87 -28.34 -5.21
N LEU A 579 -26.95 -27.38 -5.06
CA LEU A 579 -26.00 -27.04 -6.11
C LEU A 579 -24.87 -28.07 -6.18
N PRO A 580 -24.30 -28.32 -7.38
CA PRO A 580 -23.10 -29.15 -7.52
C PRO A 580 -21.97 -28.69 -6.61
N ARG A 581 -21.18 -29.64 -6.09
CA ARG A 581 -20.11 -29.37 -5.11
C ARG A 581 -19.11 -28.30 -5.55
N TRP A 582 -18.84 -28.16 -6.84
CA TRP A 582 -17.91 -27.15 -7.38
C TRP A 582 -18.45 -25.70 -7.29
N MET A 583 -19.76 -25.52 -7.16
CA MET A 583 -20.39 -24.18 -7.04
C MET A 583 -20.41 -23.67 -5.60
N HIS A 584 -20.44 -24.56 -4.59
CA HIS A 584 -20.46 -24.16 -3.17
C HIS A 584 -19.18 -24.53 -2.39
N SER A 585 -18.27 -25.32 -2.98
CA SER A 585 -17.01 -25.76 -2.35
C SER A 585 -15.84 -25.74 -3.34
N LEU A 586 -14.70 -25.21 -2.88
CA LEU A 586 -13.44 -25.23 -3.63
C LEU A 586 -12.68 -26.55 -3.49
N GLN A 587 -13.17 -27.52 -2.71
CA GLN A 587 -12.50 -28.82 -2.50
C GLN A 587 -12.19 -29.60 -3.79
N PRO A 588 -13.08 -29.67 -4.80
CA PRO A 588 -12.79 -30.42 -6.03
C PRO A 588 -11.63 -29.81 -6.81
N LEU A 589 -11.59 -28.47 -6.89
CA LEU A 589 -10.53 -27.73 -7.57
C LEU A 589 -9.21 -27.81 -6.79
N ASP A 590 -9.28 -27.75 -5.46
CA ASP A 590 -8.12 -27.93 -4.57
C ASP A 590 -7.47 -29.30 -4.75
N HIS A 591 -8.26 -30.37 -4.89
CA HIS A 591 -7.74 -31.71 -5.15
C HIS A 591 -7.02 -31.81 -6.51
N LEU A 592 -7.54 -31.14 -7.53
CA LEU A 592 -6.96 -31.10 -8.86
C LEU A 592 -5.64 -30.30 -8.88
N ILE A 593 -5.64 -29.11 -8.27
CA ILE A 593 -4.44 -28.27 -8.16
C ILE A 593 -3.38 -28.98 -7.32
N THR A 594 -3.76 -29.56 -6.19
CA THR A 594 -2.83 -30.29 -5.32
C THR A 594 -2.19 -31.46 -6.05
N ARG A 595 -2.98 -32.26 -6.80
CA ARG A 595 -2.45 -33.32 -7.67
C ARG A 595 -1.48 -32.78 -8.72
N ALA A 596 -1.85 -31.71 -9.42
CA ALA A 596 -0.99 -31.09 -10.44
C ALA A 596 0.32 -30.56 -9.84
N THR A 597 0.28 -29.91 -8.67
CA THR A 597 1.47 -29.38 -8.00
C THR A 597 2.35 -30.47 -7.38
N LEU A 598 1.77 -31.58 -6.90
CA LEU A 598 2.51 -32.73 -6.38
C LEU A 598 3.15 -33.56 -7.49
N CYS A 599 2.56 -33.60 -8.70
CA CYS A 599 3.21 -34.18 -9.88
C CYS A 599 4.48 -33.42 -10.30
N CYS A 600 4.63 -32.15 -9.90
CA CYS A 600 5.81 -31.32 -10.17
C CYS A 600 6.76 -31.18 -8.98
N ALA A 601 6.37 -31.64 -7.79
CA ALA A 601 7.24 -31.70 -6.62
C ALA A 601 8.03 -33.01 -6.67
N ARG A 602 9.38 -32.93 -6.73
CA ARG A 602 10.22 -34.12 -6.52
C ARG A 602 9.84 -34.75 -5.18
N PRO A 603 9.75 -36.09 -5.09
CA PRO A 603 9.58 -36.74 -3.80
C PRO A 603 10.76 -36.33 -2.91
N GLU A 604 10.49 -35.63 -1.81
CA GLU A 604 11.46 -35.56 -0.72
C GLU A 604 11.79 -37.00 -0.28
N PRO A 605 13.05 -37.32 0.02
CA PRO A 605 13.41 -38.63 0.53
C PRO A 605 12.62 -38.86 1.82
N ARG A 606 11.79 -39.91 1.82
CA ARG A 606 11.09 -40.41 3.01
C ARG A 606 12.13 -40.54 4.12
N SER A 607 11.93 -39.83 5.22
CA SER A 607 12.62 -40.13 6.47
C SER A 607 12.41 -41.62 6.80
N PRO A 608 13.45 -42.34 7.25
CA PRO A 608 13.35 -43.76 7.50
C PRO A 608 12.25 -44.03 8.54
N PRO A 609 11.48 -45.12 8.40
CA PRO A 609 10.47 -45.48 9.37
C PRO A 609 11.12 -45.66 10.74
N LEU A 610 10.64 -44.91 11.73
CA LEU A 610 10.97 -45.15 13.13
C LEU A 610 10.66 -46.62 13.47
N PRO A 611 11.56 -47.35 14.16
CA PRO A 611 11.33 -48.74 14.50
C PRO A 611 10.08 -48.87 15.37
N ALA A 612 9.32 -49.94 15.11
CA ALA A 612 8.07 -50.26 15.79
C ALA A 612 8.25 -50.20 17.31
N ARG A 613 7.46 -49.35 17.98
CA ARG A 613 7.29 -49.44 19.43
C ARG A 613 6.69 -50.81 19.72
N VAL A 614 7.42 -51.62 20.48
CA VAL A 614 6.94 -52.85 21.10
C VAL A 614 5.67 -52.50 21.89
N PHE A 615 4.53 -53.00 21.44
CA PHE A 615 3.31 -53.02 22.24
C PHE A 615 3.57 -53.97 23.39
N LEU A 616 3.59 -53.46 24.62
CA LEU A 616 3.39 -54.28 25.80
C LEU A 616 1.94 -54.79 25.76
N GLU A 617 1.82 -56.10 25.92
CA GLU A 617 0.60 -56.89 25.95
C GLU A 617 -0.47 -56.29 26.88
N GLU A 618 -1.72 -56.19 26.40
CA GLU A 618 -2.86 -55.76 27.19
C GLU A 618 -3.10 -56.73 28.35
N LEU A 619 -3.03 -56.24 29.59
CA LEU A 619 -3.49 -56.95 30.78
C LEU A 619 -5.02 -57.13 30.71
N PRO A 620 -5.56 -58.30 31.12
CA PRO A 620 -6.99 -58.59 31.03
C PRO A 620 -7.81 -57.73 32.02
N PRO A 621 -9.10 -57.49 31.73
CA PRO A 621 -9.93 -56.58 32.51
C PRO A 621 -10.18 -57.10 33.94
N ALA A 622 -10.05 -56.20 34.91
CA ALA A 622 -10.31 -56.47 36.31
C ALA A 622 -11.80 -56.80 36.57
N THR A 623 -12.02 -57.82 37.39
CA THR A 623 -13.32 -58.26 37.92
C THR A 623 -13.96 -57.20 38.82
N PRO A 624 -15.31 -57.12 38.88
CA PRO A 624 -16.00 -56.13 39.69
C PRO A 624 -15.97 -56.50 41.19
N SER A 625 -15.50 -55.59 42.02
CA SER A 625 -15.54 -55.70 43.49
C SER A 625 -16.95 -55.42 44.05
N PRO A 626 -17.30 -56.01 45.21
CA PRO A 626 -18.69 -56.18 45.63
C PRO A 626 -19.30 -54.94 46.27
N ARG A 627 -20.63 -54.83 46.10
CA ARG A 627 -21.54 -53.85 46.71
C ARG A 627 -21.35 -53.77 48.23
N LEU A 628 -21.01 -52.58 48.74
CA LEU A 628 -21.26 -52.23 50.14
C LEU A 628 -22.68 -51.71 50.29
N ALA A 629 -23.43 -52.35 51.18
CA ALA A 629 -24.80 -52.05 51.53
C ALA A 629 -24.92 -50.71 52.29
N MET A 630 -25.91 -49.90 51.89
CA MET A 630 -26.43 -48.79 52.68
C MET A 630 -27.52 -49.33 53.61
N PRO A 631 -27.52 -49.00 54.93
CA PRO A 631 -28.67 -49.27 55.78
C PRO A 631 -29.74 -48.17 55.60
N SER A 632 -30.98 -48.64 55.56
CA SER A 632 -32.22 -47.89 55.55
C SER A 632 -32.44 -47.07 56.82
N HIS A 633 -32.88 -45.81 56.71
CA HIS A 633 -33.74 -45.19 57.72
C HIS A 633 -34.71 -44.17 57.10
N HIS A 634 -36.00 -44.45 57.31
CA HIS A 634 -37.12 -43.52 57.21
C HIS A 634 -37.15 -42.55 58.39
N ASN A 635 -37.53 -41.28 58.13
CA ASN A 635 -38.57 -40.47 58.80
C ASN A 635 -38.37 -38.99 58.37
N ALA A 636 -39.30 -38.38 57.63
CA ALA A 636 -40.40 -37.54 58.14
C ALA A 636 -39.89 -36.43 59.11
N THR A 637 -39.89 -35.13 58.76
CA THR A 637 -41.04 -34.22 58.87
C THR A 637 -40.62 -32.76 58.55
N HIS A 638 -41.58 -31.96 58.05
CA HIS A 638 -41.78 -30.49 58.16
C HIS A 638 -40.55 -29.55 58.05
N LEU A 639 -40.51 -28.57 57.14
CA LEU A 639 -41.43 -27.42 57.00
C LEU A 639 -41.22 -26.74 55.63
#